data_AF-A0A3S4JBX0-F1
#
_entry.id   AF-A0A3S4JBX0-F1
#
_cell.length_a   1.000
_cell.length_b   1.000
_cell.length_c   1.000
_cell.angle_alpha   90.00
_cell.angle_beta   90.00
_cell.angle_gamma   90.00
#
_symmetry.space_group_name_H-M   'P 1'
#
loop_
_entity.id
_entity.type
_entity.pdbx_description
1 polymer ?
#
loop_
_entity_poly.entity_id
_entity_poly.type
_entity_poly.pdbx_seq_one_letter_code
_entity_poly.pdbx_strand_id
1 'polypeptide(L)'
;MNTHLMMSRRFAPLFWTQFLSAFNDNFLKNTLVFLILFTLAKDQAASLVTLAGAIFMAPFLLLSALGGEIADRFDKALIARRLKFTEIAAAAVAVVGIALSSIPVLMTALLMFGIVSALFGPIKYGILPDHLERKELPKANAWIESATFAAILGGTIAGGVVSADGIGVTVFGPIMMALAVGCWFVSRYIPSTGSAAPNLTIDWNILRSTWRQVADLRTDTRIWRAGLMTSWFWLVGAIVLSILPAMIKDSLGGNEIAVTAYLAVFAVSIAIGSAVAAWMSQGRMVLLPAPVGTALMALFGLHLAWTIGSMQPSPTAASLSTFFAGSNTIRVAIDLAGMAIAAAFLVVPTFAAVQAWSPEARRARVVAAVSIVNAGFMTVGGILVAAIQAAGVSIAGILYGLVVANAIAAWLMLKFLPTNPFRDFVSILFRAFLRLEVEGLDNLKAAGKAPILALNHVSFLDGPLALTLTDEEPVFAIDYTIAQAWWMKPFMKLARALPLNPAKPMSTRTLIKIVQGGDPLVIFPEGRITVTGGLMKVYDGAAMVADKTGSMVVPVRIEGLEKSYFSRLSSQHVRHRLFPKVKVTILEPVKLEVPPELKGRQRRAAAGSALYQVMSDLVFRTQDINKTVLQKIIATAQERGMKELAVQDPVTGSLSYGKLLTAAAVLGEKFEHLYAGQETLGIMLPNANGSCATLLGVMSAGKVPAMINFTAGAANILSACQAAGVKTVLTSRAFVEQAKLGPVVEEIGRSVDIVWLDDLRGTISLKDKLLGLLRKTAPRVPRKADDSAAILFTSGSEGTPKGVVLTHRNILANAAQAASRIDFHSGDKVFNVLPIFHSFGMTAGTVLPLISGVPVYFYPSPLHYRIVPELIYGSNATIIFGTDTFLAGYARTAHPYDFRSVRYCFAGAEPVKAATRTIYMEKFGLRILEGYGVTEAAPVIAINTPMYNKSGSVGKIMPGMEYRLDPVPGVEEGGRLFVRGPNVMSGYLRAENPGVIEPLKDGWHDTGDIVTVDDAGFISIRGRAKRFAKIGGEMISLAAVEALAGELWKGSPAAVATVPDARKGEKLILITEAPNATRADFLAFAKANGAMDLMVPAEVRVVPKVPVLGSGKLDFAGVTRMARGEEELKVKAA
;
A
#
# COMPACT_ATOMS: atom_id res chain seq x y z
N MET A 1 -1.91 -2.04 10.47
CA MET A 1 -2.55 -1.95 11.80
C MET A 1 -1.81 -0.89 12.60
N ASN A 2 -2.49 0.18 13.04
CA ASN A 2 -1.91 1.23 13.89
C ASN A 2 -2.04 0.81 15.37
N THR A 3 -1.04 0.11 15.92
CA THR A 3 -0.97 -0.11 17.37
C THR A 3 -0.73 1.21 18.10
N HIS A 4 -1.64 1.59 19.00
CA HIS A 4 -1.52 2.80 19.82
C HIS A 4 -0.22 2.77 20.65
N LEU A 5 0.68 3.74 20.40
CA LEU A 5 1.97 3.90 21.13
C LEU A 5 1.81 3.81 22.66
N MET A 6 0.75 4.41 23.21
CA MET A 6 0.42 4.43 24.64
C MET A 6 0.10 3.06 25.25
N MET A 7 -0.24 2.07 24.43
CA MET A 7 -0.47 0.69 24.87
C MET A 7 0.73 -0.22 24.56
N SER A 8 1.76 0.30 23.88
CA SER A 8 2.90 -0.51 23.46
C SER A 8 3.94 -0.63 24.57
N ARG A 9 4.45 -1.85 24.79
CA ARG A 9 5.52 -2.12 25.76
C ARG A 9 6.82 -1.34 25.50
N ARG A 10 7.06 -0.95 24.25
CA ARG A 10 8.23 -0.18 23.82
C ARG A 10 8.22 1.31 24.24
N PHE A 11 7.04 1.86 24.60
CA PHE A 11 6.90 3.28 24.94
C PHE A 11 6.21 3.55 26.29
N ALA A 12 5.13 2.82 26.62
CA ALA A 12 4.31 3.13 27.79
C ALA A 12 5.07 3.15 29.14
N PRO A 13 5.99 2.21 29.44
CA PRO A 13 6.77 2.26 30.67
C PRO A 13 7.63 3.52 30.79
N LEU A 14 8.25 3.96 29.70
CA LEU A 14 9.08 5.17 29.68
C LEU A 14 8.22 6.43 29.90
N PHE A 15 7.05 6.50 29.25
CA PHE A 15 6.09 7.59 29.43
C PHE A 15 5.69 7.76 30.90
N TRP A 16 5.25 6.68 31.54
CA TRP A 16 4.78 6.73 32.93
C TRP A 16 5.92 6.97 33.92
N THR A 17 7.11 6.44 33.65
CA THR A 17 8.32 6.74 34.45
C THR A 17 8.64 8.24 34.40
N GLN A 18 8.55 8.87 33.22
CA GLN A 18 8.77 10.31 33.07
C GLN A 18 7.66 11.13 33.76
N PHE A 19 6.40 10.75 33.60
CA PHE A 19 5.28 11.43 34.26
C PHE A 19 5.44 11.42 35.78
N LEU A 20 5.64 10.23 36.37
CA LEU A 20 5.77 10.08 37.83
C LEU A 20 7.01 10.80 38.36
N SER A 21 8.15 10.68 37.68
CA SER A 21 9.37 11.41 38.06
C SER A 21 9.15 12.92 38.05
N ALA A 22 8.65 13.48 36.96
CA ALA A 22 8.42 14.92 36.86
C ALA A 22 7.37 15.40 37.88
N PHE A 23 6.36 14.58 38.17
CA PHE A 23 5.34 14.90 39.16
C PHE A 23 5.95 14.95 40.55
N ASN A 24 6.79 13.98 40.88
CA ASN A 24 7.45 13.86 42.18
C ASN A 24 8.37 15.07 42.45
N ASP A 25 9.20 15.42 41.45
CA ASP A 25 10.09 16.59 41.49
C ASP A 25 9.31 17.89 41.81
N ASN A 26 8.19 18.09 41.09
CA ASN A 26 7.38 19.30 41.23
C ASN A 26 6.53 19.27 42.51
N PHE A 27 6.09 18.11 42.97
CA PHE A 27 5.39 17.97 44.24
C PHE A 27 6.30 18.36 45.42
N LEU A 28 7.54 17.87 45.46
CA LEU A 28 8.53 18.28 46.47
C LEU A 28 8.81 19.77 46.40
N LYS A 29 9.19 20.25 45.20
CA LYS A 29 9.57 21.65 44.98
C LYS A 29 8.47 22.60 45.43
N ASN A 30 7.23 22.38 44.97
CA ASN A 30 6.13 23.28 45.30
C ASN A 30 5.76 23.20 46.78
N THR A 31 5.77 22.01 47.39
CA THR A 31 5.54 21.88 48.85
C THR A 31 6.59 22.64 49.65
N LEU A 32 7.87 22.58 49.26
CA LEU A 32 8.94 23.38 49.88
C LEU A 32 8.72 24.88 49.68
N VAL A 33 8.33 25.31 48.48
CA VAL A 33 8.02 26.72 48.19
C VAL A 33 6.88 27.21 49.08
N PHE A 34 5.80 26.44 49.22
CA PHE A 34 4.70 26.78 50.13
C PHE A 34 5.15 26.81 51.60
N LEU A 35 5.96 25.84 52.05
CA LEU A 35 6.51 25.86 53.41
C LEU A 35 7.30 27.15 53.68
N ILE A 36 8.18 27.55 52.76
CA ILE A 36 8.98 28.77 52.87
C ILE A 36 8.08 30.01 52.94
N LEU A 37 7.06 30.08 52.09
CA LEU A 37 6.12 31.21 52.03
C LEU A 37 5.25 31.33 53.29
N PHE A 38 4.90 30.22 53.94
CA PHE A 38 4.06 30.22 55.14
C PHE A 38 4.83 30.37 56.46
N THR A 39 6.13 30.06 56.50
CA THR A 39 6.92 30.04 57.75
C THR A 39 7.86 31.22 57.92
N LEU A 40 8.20 31.96 56.85
CA LEU A 40 9.19 33.03 56.88
C LEU A 40 8.60 34.40 56.51
N ALA A 41 9.23 35.48 57.00
CA ALA A 41 8.88 36.84 56.62
C ALA A 41 9.05 37.07 55.11
N LYS A 42 8.18 37.90 54.51
CA LYS A 42 8.05 38.10 53.04
C LYS A 42 9.39 38.31 52.32
N ASP A 43 10.29 39.11 52.87
CA ASP A 43 11.57 39.47 52.21
C ASP A 43 12.58 38.31 52.19
N GLN A 44 12.59 37.47 53.23
CA GLN A 44 13.46 36.29 53.29
C GLN A 44 12.89 35.13 52.44
N ALA A 45 11.57 34.99 52.40
CA ALA A 45 10.88 33.93 51.66
C ALA A 45 11.14 34.00 50.13
N ALA A 46 11.11 35.20 49.54
CA ALA A 46 11.33 35.38 48.10
C ALA A 46 12.71 34.90 47.65
N SER A 47 13.77 35.24 48.41
CA SER A 47 15.14 34.84 48.10
C SER A 47 15.35 33.32 48.17
N LEU A 48 14.74 32.66 49.16
CA LEU A 48 14.84 31.21 49.35
C LEU A 48 14.05 30.41 48.30
N VAL A 49 12.92 30.93 47.82
CA VAL A 49 12.17 30.33 46.70
C VAL A 49 12.98 30.36 45.42
N THR A 50 13.63 31.49 45.11
CA THR A 50 14.55 31.59 43.96
C THR A 50 15.73 30.64 44.12
N LEU A 51 16.30 30.54 45.33
CA LEU A 51 17.39 29.61 45.64
C LEU A 51 16.96 28.14 45.46
N ALA A 52 15.75 27.75 45.88
CA ALA A 52 15.21 26.40 45.66
C ALA A 52 15.18 26.04 44.16
N GLY A 53 14.72 26.98 43.32
CA GLY A 53 14.76 26.83 41.87
C GLY A 53 16.17 26.65 41.33
N ALA A 54 17.13 27.45 41.80
CA ALA A 54 18.53 27.36 41.40
C ALA A 54 19.19 26.03 41.83
N ILE A 55 18.95 25.59 43.07
CA ILE A 55 19.47 24.31 43.61
C ILE A 55 18.95 23.13 42.80
N PHE A 56 17.67 23.13 42.43
CA PHE A 56 17.09 22.08 41.58
C PHE A 56 17.70 22.05 40.17
N MET A 57 17.99 23.23 39.59
CA MET A 57 18.50 23.35 38.22
C MET A 57 20.02 23.15 38.10
N ALA A 58 20.80 23.46 39.14
CA ALA A 58 22.25 23.40 39.10
C ALA A 58 22.82 22.03 38.66
N PRO A 59 22.28 20.88 39.10
CA PRO A 59 22.72 19.57 38.61
C PRO A 59 22.58 19.37 37.11
N PHE A 60 21.62 20.01 36.43
CA PHE A 60 21.47 19.89 34.98
C PHE A 60 22.64 20.53 34.21
N LEU A 61 23.22 21.62 34.73
CA LEU A 61 24.40 22.26 34.14
C LEU A 61 25.68 21.44 34.36
N LEU A 62 25.76 20.77 35.52
CA LEU A 62 26.97 20.08 35.95
C LEU A 62 26.97 18.61 35.50
N LEU A 63 25.90 17.86 35.76
CA LEU A 63 25.92 16.39 35.68
C LEU A 63 25.30 15.82 34.40
N SER A 64 24.62 16.62 33.57
CA SER A 64 23.99 16.12 32.34
C SER A 64 25.01 15.45 31.40
N ALA A 65 26.21 16.04 31.26
CA ALA A 65 27.29 15.48 30.43
C ALA A 65 27.70 14.08 30.90
N LEU A 66 27.93 13.93 32.21
CA LEU A 66 28.25 12.65 32.83
C LEU A 66 27.11 11.64 32.62
N GLY A 67 25.86 12.08 32.77
CA GLY A 67 24.67 11.26 32.47
C GLY A 67 24.64 10.76 31.03
N GLY A 68 25.02 11.60 30.05
CA GLY A 68 25.13 11.21 28.65
C GLY A 68 26.20 10.15 28.39
N GLU A 69 27.38 10.28 29.01
CA GLU A 69 28.46 9.29 28.90
C GLU A 69 28.09 7.95 29.55
N ILE A 70 27.45 7.97 30.71
CA ILE A 70 26.94 6.77 31.38
C ILE A 70 25.87 6.08 30.51
N ALA A 71 24.97 6.87 29.91
CA ALA A 71 23.87 6.37 29.10
C ALA A 71 24.30 5.76 27.76
N ASP A 72 25.36 6.28 27.13
CA ASP A 72 25.89 5.68 25.90
C ASP A 72 26.76 4.43 26.20
N ARG A 73 27.45 4.39 27.36
CA ARG A 73 28.33 3.27 27.75
C ARG A 73 27.58 2.05 28.28
N PHE A 74 26.51 2.24 29.03
CA PHE A 74 25.75 1.16 29.66
C PHE A 74 24.36 1.02 29.05
N ASP A 75 23.66 -0.07 29.38
CA ASP A 75 22.26 -0.22 29.02
C ASP A 75 21.41 0.89 29.66
N LYS A 76 20.81 1.73 28.82
CA LYS A 76 20.00 2.88 29.21
C LYS A 76 18.84 2.49 30.13
N ALA A 77 18.21 1.33 29.91
CA ALA A 77 17.12 0.84 30.74
C ALA A 77 17.60 0.39 32.13
N LEU A 78 18.79 -0.22 32.21
CA LEU A 78 19.39 -0.60 33.49
C LEU A 78 19.73 0.63 34.32
N ILE A 79 20.34 1.64 33.71
CA ILE A 79 20.69 2.89 34.41
C ILE A 79 19.43 3.64 34.84
N ALA A 80 18.39 3.71 34.00
CA ALA A 80 17.09 4.28 34.38
C ALA A 80 16.55 3.64 35.66
N ARG A 81 16.51 2.30 35.73
CA ARG A 81 16.01 1.56 36.91
C ARG A 81 16.82 1.86 38.17
N ARG A 82 18.16 1.95 38.06
CA ARG A 82 19.04 2.26 39.21
C ARG A 82 18.84 3.69 39.69
N LEU A 83 18.75 4.66 38.78
CA LEU A 83 18.48 6.05 39.14
C LEU A 83 17.11 6.21 39.82
N LYS A 84 16.08 5.54 39.31
CA LYS A 84 14.74 5.58 39.93
C LYS A 84 14.67 4.83 41.26
N PHE A 85 15.51 3.83 41.48
CA PHE A 85 15.68 3.23 42.80
C PHE A 85 16.31 4.21 43.79
N THR A 86 17.36 4.95 43.37
CA THR A 86 17.99 5.98 44.23
C THR A 86 17.06 7.15 44.54
N GLU A 87 16.07 7.42 43.68
CA GLU A 87 15.03 8.44 43.94
C GLU A 87 14.20 8.15 45.20
N ILE A 88 14.02 6.86 45.57
CA ILE A 88 13.31 6.48 46.81
C ILE A 88 14.08 6.97 48.05
N ALA A 89 15.41 6.96 48.02
CA ALA A 89 16.22 7.50 49.12
C ALA A 89 16.09 9.03 49.20
N ALA A 90 16.09 9.73 48.06
CA ALA A 90 15.84 11.17 48.02
C ALA A 90 14.45 11.54 48.55
N ALA A 91 13.43 10.74 48.21
CA ALA A 91 12.07 10.86 48.74
C ALA A 91 12.05 10.68 50.26
N ALA A 92 12.76 9.69 50.81
CA ALA A 92 12.87 9.51 52.25
C ALA A 92 13.50 10.72 52.96
N VAL A 93 14.56 11.32 52.38
CA VAL A 93 15.17 12.56 52.90
C VAL A 93 14.17 13.71 52.88
N ALA A 94 13.34 13.83 51.84
CA ALA A 94 12.26 14.83 51.80
C ALA A 94 11.24 14.62 52.92
N VAL A 95 10.81 13.37 53.17
CA VAL A 95 9.88 13.06 54.28
C VAL A 95 10.47 13.43 55.62
N VAL A 96 11.76 13.11 55.86
CA VAL A 96 12.48 13.52 57.08
C VAL A 96 12.57 15.05 57.17
N GLY A 97 12.81 15.75 56.06
CA GLY A 97 12.84 17.20 56.01
C GLY A 97 11.53 17.86 56.44
N ILE A 98 10.38 17.33 56.00
CA ILE A 98 9.06 17.78 56.46
C ILE A 98 8.85 17.41 57.94
N ALA A 99 9.28 16.22 58.38
CA ALA A 99 9.12 15.79 59.76
C ALA A 99 9.91 16.62 60.77
N LEU A 100 11.05 17.14 60.35
CA LEU A 100 11.89 18.03 61.14
C LEU A 100 11.57 19.51 60.91
N SER A 101 10.61 19.85 60.05
CA SER A 101 10.33 21.22 59.58
C SER A 101 11.59 21.97 59.13
N SER A 102 12.54 21.26 58.51
CA SER A 102 13.88 21.78 58.22
C SER A 102 14.04 22.13 56.74
N ILE A 103 14.03 23.44 56.45
CA ILE A 103 14.26 23.98 55.10
C ILE A 103 15.59 23.49 54.50
N PRO A 104 16.75 23.50 55.21
CA PRO A 104 18.01 22.98 54.67
C PRO A 104 17.97 21.50 54.26
N VAL A 105 17.28 20.65 55.03
CA VAL A 105 17.13 19.23 54.69
C VAL A 105 16.26 19.07 53.44
N LEU A 106 15.20 19.85 53.29
CA LEU A 106 14.36 19.85 52.09
C LEU A 106 15.10 20.40 50.86
N MET A 107 15.94 21.42 51.02
CA MET A 107 16.84 21.90 49.95
C MET A 107 17.83 20.81 49.53
N THR A 108 18.32 20.02 50.48
CA THR A 108 19.20 18.87 50.20
C THR A 108 18.44 17.77 49.45
N ALA A 109 17.21 17.44 49.86
CA ALA A 109 16.36 16.51 49.12
C ALA A 109 16.11 17.01 47.69
N LEU A 110 15.80 18.31 47.53
CA LEU A 110 15.57 18.92 46.22
C LEU A 110 16.83 18.86 45.32
N LEU A 111 18.02 19.05 45.89
CA LEU A 111 19.29 18.84 45.19
C LEU A 111 19.45 17.38 44.74
N MET A 112 19.15 16.40 45.60
CA MET A 112 19.22 14.98 45.25
C MET A 112 18.27 14.63 44.10
N PHE A 113 17.04 15.14 44.12
CA PHE A 113 16.10 15.01 43.00
C PHE A 113 16.65 15.65 41.71
N GLY A 114 17.23 16.85 41.81
CA GLY A 114 17.91 17.50 40.69
C GLY A 114 19.03 16.66 40.09
N ILE A 115 19.85 16.00 40.92
CA ILE A 115 20.92 15.08 40.48
C ILE A 115 20.34 13.89 39.74
N VAL A 116 19.33 13.22 40.29
CA VAL A 116 18.67 12.07 39.66
C VAL A 116 18.07 12.47 38.30
N SER A 117 17.38 13.61 38.24
CA SER A 117 16.72 14.10 37.02
C SER A 117 17.72 14.56 35.95
N ALA A 118 18.85 15.16 36.33
CA ALA A 118 19.93 15.53 35.42
C ALA A 118 20.61 14.30 34.77
N LEU A 119 20.81 13.23 35.55
CA LEU A 119 21.37 11.96 35.04
C LEU A 119 20.34 11.17 34.21
N PHE A 120 19.04 11.29 34.52
CA PHE A 120 17.96 10.61 33.81
C PHE A 120 17.59 11.30 32.48
N GLY A 121 17.78 12.61 32.35
CA GLY A 121 17.44 13.39 31.15
C GLY A 121 18.03 12.84 29.83
N PRO A 122 19.35 12.58 29.74
CA PRO A 122 19.97 11.98 28.55
C PRO A 122 19.43 10.59 28.21
N ILE A 123 19.04 9.81 29.23
CA ILE A 123 18.52 8.46 29.09
C ILE A 123 17.14 8.46 28.44
N LYS A 124 16.19 9.25 28.96
CA LYS A 124 14.80 9.20 28.49
C LYS A 124 14.66 9.57 27.02
N TYR A 125 15.42 10.56 26.54
CA TYR A 125 15.37 10.98 25.15
C TYR A 125 16.32 10.18 24.25
N GLY A 126 17.37 9.58 24.84
CA GLY A 126 18.27 8.66 24.13
C GLY A 126 17.62 7.31 23.80
N ILE A 127 16.71 6.80 24.66
CA ILE A 127 16.00 5.52 24.47
C ILE A 127 14.97 5.59 23.34
N LEU A 128 14.31 6.74 23.12
CA LEU A 128 13.19 6.82 22.17
C LEU A 128 13.54 6.32 20.77
N PRO A 129 14.65 6.74 20.14
CA PRO A 129 14.99 6.27 18.80
C PRO A 129 15.65 4.88 18.77
N ASP A 130 15.93 4.28 19.94
CA ASP A 130 16.35 2.88 20.05
C ASP A 130 15.12 1.94 20.01
N HIS A 131 13.97 2.40 20.51
CA HIS A 131 12.73 1.61 20.57
C HIS A 131 11.69 1.91 19.48
N LEU A 132 11.79 3.09 18.84
CA LEU A 132 10.78 3.60 17.93
C LEU A 132 11.37 3.90 16.55
N GLU A 133 10.55 3.72 15.52
CA GLU A 133 10.94 4.13 14.18
C GLU A 133 10.99 5.67 14.09
N ARG A 134 11.84 6.21 13.20
CA ARG A 134 11.98 7.68 12.99
C ARG A 134 10.66 8.39 12.76
N LYS A 135 9.69 7.72 12.11
CA LYS A 135 8.35 8.26 11.82
C LYS A 135 7.49 8.48 13.08
N GLU A 136 7.79 7.77 14.16
CA GLU A 136 7.04 7.77 15.42
C GLU A 136 7.60 8.77 16.44
N LEU A 137 8.85 9.23 16.25
CA LEU A 137 9.56 10.10 17.19
C LEU A 137 8.84 11.42 17.50
N PRO A 138 8.29 12.17 16.53
CA PRO A 138 7.60 13.43 16.86
C PRO A 138 6.38 13.20 17.74
N LYS A 139 5.63 12.12 17.50
CA LYS A 139 4.47 11.73 18.30
C LYS A 139 4.88 11.29 19.71
N ALA A 140 5.96 10.51 19.81
CA ALA A 140 6.50 10.09 21.11
C ALA A 140 6.99 11.28 21.94
N ASN A 141 7.72 12.22 21.32
CA ASN A 141 8.16 13.45 21.97
C ASN A 141 6.97 14.30 22.42
N ALA A 142 5.93 14.49 21.59
CA ALA A 142 4.75 15.23 22.02
C ALA A 142 4.04 14.60 23.23
N TRP A 143 4.00 13.28 23.34
CA TRP A 143 3.48 12.61 24.54
C TRP A 143 4.37 12.83 25.76
N ILE A 144 5.69 12.72 25.62
CA ILE A 144 6.64 12.96 26.71
C ILE A 144 6.59 14.41 27.21
N GLU A 145 6.50 15.38 26.30
CA GLU A 145 6.33 16.80 26.65
C GLU A 145 4.99 17.03 27.33
N SER A 146 3.89 16.53 26.77
CA SER A 146 2.55 16.64 27.38
C SER A 146 2.50 16.03 28.78
N ALA A 147 3.15 14.88 28.99
CA ALA A 147 3.28 14.25 30.30
C ALA A 147 4.06 15.12 31.27
N THR A 148 5.15 15.75 30.83
CA THR A 148 5.98 16.61 31.66
C THR A 148 5.20 17.85 32.12
N PHE A 149 4.47 18.52 31.22
CA PHE A 149 3.64 19.67 31.59
C PHE A 149 2.45 19.29 32.47
N ALA A 150 1.78 18.17 32.18
CA ALA A 150 0.72 17.65 33.05
C ALA A 150 1.24 17.30 34.45
N ALA A 151 2.44 16.74 34.54
CA ALA A 151 3.10 16.40 35.79
C ALA A 151 3.54 17.64 36.58
N ILE A 152 4.06 18.68 35.91
CA ILE A 152 4.36 19.97 36.54
C ILE A 152 3.10 20.58 37.14
N LEU A 153 2.01 20.64 36.36
CA LEU A 153 0.73 21.17 36.84
C LEU A 153 0.18 20.37 38.02
N GLY A 154 0.15 19.04 37.87
CA GLY A 154 -0.33 18.14 38.91
C GLY A 154 0.48 18.24 40.20
N GLY A 155 1.80 18.31 40.11
CA GLY A 155 2.69 18.51 41.25
C GLY A 155 2.49 19.86 41.94
N THR A 156 2.28 20.93 41.18
CA THR A 156 1.96 22.27 41.72
C THR A 156 0.62 22.27 42.47
N ILE A 157 -0.43 21.70 41.88
CA ILE A 157 -1.75 21.60 42.51
C ILE A 157 -1.68 20.74 43.77
N ALA A 158 -1.07 19.56 43.68
CA ALA A 158 -0.93 18.65 44.81
C ALA A 158 -0.12 19.29 45.95
N GLY A 159 0.97 19.98 45.63
CA GLY A 159 1.77 20.71 46.63
C GLY A 159 0.97 21.81 47.32
N GLY A 160 0.15 22.56 46.58
CA GLY A 160 -0.72 23.58 47.15
C GLY A 160 -1.81 23.00 48.06
N VAL A 161 -2.49 21.94 47.62
CA VAL A 161 -3.54 21.25 48.40
C VAL A 161 -2.97 20.67 49.70
N VAL A 162 -1.82 19.99 49.64
CA VAL A 162 -1.16 19.42 50.83
C VAL A 162 -0.66 20.50 51.80
N SER A 163 -0.44 21.72 51.31
CA SER A 163 0.03 22.83 52.13
C SER A 163 -1.08 23.73 52.69
N ALA A 164 -2.34 23.53 52.29
CA ALA A 164 -3.45 24.43 52.60
C ALA A 164 -3.80 24.51 54.11
N ASP A 165 -3.80 23.37 54.81
CA ASP A 165 -4.13 23.26 56.24
C ASP A 165 -2.88 23.07 57.13
N GLY A 166 -1.70 23.40 56.60
CA GLY A 166 -0.39 23.11 57.21
C GLY A 166 0.20 21.78 56.72
N ILE A 167 1.53 21.75 56.54
CA ILE A 167 2.21 20.62 55.90
C ILE A 167 2.42 19.48 56.89
N GLY A 168 1.49 18.53 56.92
CA GLY A 168 1.58 17.33 57.75
C GLY A 168 2.39 16.19 57.10
N VAL A 169 3.37 15.65 57.83
CA VAL A 169 4.17 14.47 57.41
C VAL A 169 3.28 13.26 57.09
N THR A 170 2.18 13.11 57.83
CA THR A 170 1.24 11.99 57.70
C THR A 170 0.53 11.95 56.34
N VAL A 171 0.42 13.09 55.66
CA VAL A 171 -0.16 13.20 54.31
C VAL A 171 0.94 13.26 53.25
N PHE A 172 1.95 14.12 53.45
CA PHE A 172 3.03 14.29 52.49
C PHE A 172 3.87 13.02 52.31
N GLY A 173 4.22 12.36 53.42
CA GLY A 173 5.13 11.20 53.45
C GLY A 173 4.64 10.02 52.61
N PRO A 174 3.41 9.51 52.83
CA PRO A 174 2.86 8.42 52.02
C PRO A 174 2.76 8.75 50.54
N ILE A 175 2.37 9.98 50.17
CA ILE A 175 2.25 10.42 48.77
C ILE A 175 3.64 10.44 48.10
N MET A 176 4.62 11.09 48.73
CA MET A 176 6.00 11.20 48.26
C MET A 176 6.64 9.82 48.05
N MET A 177 6.47 8.90 49.01
CA MET A 177 7.00 7.54 48.91
C MET A 177 6.27 6.70 47.86
N ALA A 178 4.94 6.79 47.77
CA ALA A 178 4.15 6.07 46.77
C ALA A 178 4.52 6.49 45.34
N LEU A 179 4.73 7.79 45.09
CA LEU A 179 5.17 8.31 43.80
C LEU A 179 6.57 7.79 43.43
N ALA A 180 7.53 7.81 44.35
CA ALA A 180 8.90 7.33 44.11
C ALA A 180 8.93 5.80 43.86
N VAL A 181 8.24 5.02 44.69
CA VAL A 181 8.16 3.55 44.53
C VAL A 181 7.41 3.18 43.25
N GLY A 182 6.34 3.87 42.92
CA GLY A 182 5.60 3.70 41.68
C GLY A 182 6.45 4.00 40.44
N CYS A 183 7.21 5.10 40.48
CA CYS A 183 8.15 5.49 39.42
C CYS A 183 9.20 4.40 39.19
N TRP A 184 9.82 3.89 40.26
CA TRP A 184 10.75 2.77 40.18
C TRP A 184 10.09 1.51 39.63
N PHE A 185 8.91 1.12 40.14
CA PHE A 185 8.21 -0.10 39.72
C PHE A 185 7.94 -0.10 38.21
N VAL A 186 7.43 1.02 37.68
CA VAL A 186 7.15 1.19 36.25
C VAL A 186 8.43 1.17 35.42
N SER A 187 9.52 1.77 35.91
CA SER A 187 10.82 1.80 35.20
C SER A 187 11.39 0.41 34.93
N ARG A 188 11.02 -0.61 35.73
CA ARG A 188 11.46 -2.00 35.53
C ARG A 188 10.92 -2.63 34.26
N TYR A 189 9.81 -2.12 33.73
CA TYR A 189 9.21 -2.59 32.49
C TYR A 189 9.78 -1.93 31.24
N ILE A 190 10.70 -0.97 31.36
CA ILE A 190 11.42 -0.39 30.21
C ILE A 190 12.28 -1.50 29.56
N PRO A 191 12.07 -1.83 28.27
CA PRO A 191 12.87 -2.83 27.57
C PRO A 191 14.36 -2.44 27.49
N SER A 192 15.24 -3.44 27.41
CA SER A 192 16.68 -3.25 27.24
C SER A 192 17.02 -2.74 25.83
N THR A 193 17.93 -1.78 25.73
CA THR A 193 18.44 -1.24 24.45
C THR A 193 19.85 -1.74 24.10
N GLY A 194 20.51 -2.48 24.99
CA GLY A 194 21.95 -2.73 24.90
C GLY A 194 22.80 -1.48 25.11
N SER A 195 24.11 -1.61 24.86
CA SER A 195 25.10 -0.53 25.00
C SER A 195 25.47 0.04 23.63
N ALA A 196 25.29 1.35 23.42
CA ALA A 196 25.60 2.01 22.15
C ALA A 196 27.12 2.23 21.94
N ALA A 197 27.89 2.38 23.03
CA ALA A 197 29.34 2.60 22.99
C ALA A 197 30.04 1.90 24.16
N PRO A 198 30.16 0.55 24.16
CA PRO A 198 30.66 -0.22 25.31
C PRO A 198 32.11 0.11 25.70
N ASN A 199 32.92 0.53 24.73
CA ASN A 199 34.34 0.88 24.91
C ASN A 199 34.55 2.34 25.35
N LEU A 200 33.49 3.11 25.59
CA LEU A 200 33.60 4.51 26.01
C LEU A 200 34.18 4.60 27.43
N THR A 201 35.25 5.38 27.59
CA THR A 201 35.79 5.75 28.92
C THR A 201 35.05 6.97 29.45
N ILE A 202 34.40 6.82 30.61
CA ILE A 202 33.69 7.91 31.29
C ILE A 202 34.72 8.91 31.84
N ASP A 203 34.53 10.20 31.54
CA ASP A 203 35.31 11.29 32.10
C ASP A 203 34.65 11.80 33.38
N TRP A 204 35.24 11.45 34.52
CA TRP A 204 34.76 11.86 35.84
C TRP A 204 35.00 13.35 36.14
N ASN A 205 35.79 14.05 35.32
CA ASN A 205 35.95 15.49 35.44
C ASN A 205 34.74 16.20 34.81
N ILE A 206 33.82 16.61 35.67
CA ILE A 206 32.55 17.23 35.29
C ILE A 206 32.73 18.44 34.35
N LEU A 207 33.64 19.37 34.67
CA LEU A 207 33.85 20.58 33.87
C LEU A 207 34.44 20.25 32.48
N ARG A 208 35.40 19.33 32.43
CA ARG A 208 36.01 18.86 31.18
C ARG A 208 35.00 18.11 30.32
N SER A 209 34.22 17.21 30.91
CA SER A 209 33.17 16.45 30.22
C SER A 209 32.11 17.39 29.63
N THR A 210 31.63 18.35 30.41
CA THR A 210 30.66 19.38 29.96
C THR A 210 31.22 20.21 28.80
N TRP A 211 32.44 20.75 28.93
CA TRP A 211 33.06 21.53 27.86
C TRP A 211 33.24 20.72 26.58
N ARG A 212 33.76 19.49 26.70
CA ARG A 212 34.00 18.59 25.57
C ARG A 212 32.71 18.26 24.81
N GLN A 213 31.63 17.93 25.51
CA GLN A 213 30.36 17.57 24.86
C GLN A 213 29.69 18.77 24.18
N VAL A 214 29.74 19.96 24.79
CA VAL A 214 29.23 21.18 24.16
C VAL A 214 30.09 21.58 22.95
N ALA A 215 31.41 21.42 23.01
CA ALA A 215 32.29 21.65 21.87
C ALA A 215 32.01 20.64 20.73
N ASP A 216 31.83 19.37 21.06
CA ASP A 216 31.49 18.31 20.11
C ASP A 216 30.09 18.49 19.48
N LEU A 217 29.15 19.14 20.19
CA LEU A 217 27.85 19.52 19.61
C LEU A 217 28.00 20.53 18.45
N ARG A 218 29.01 21.41 18.51
CA ARG A 218 29.24 22.45 17.48
C ARG A 218 29.83 21.92 16.17
N THR A 219 30.32 20.67 16.14
CA THR A 219 30.90 20.09 14.93
C THR A 219 29.84 19.73 13.89
N ASP A 220 28.60 19.43 14.30
CA ASP A 220 27.46 19.24 13.41
C ASP A 220 26.58 20.49 13.42
N THR A 221 26.73 21.32 12.38
CA THR A 221 25.97 22.56 12.21
C THR A 221 24.45 22.36 12.26
N ARG A 222 23.92 21.22 11.80
CA ARG A 222 22.46 20.97 11.78
C ARG A 222 21.95 20.72 13.20
N ILE A 223 22.64 19.87 13.94
CA ILE A 223 22.30 19.54 15.34
C ILE A 223 22.50 20.76 16.23
N TRP A 224 23.60 21.51 16.05
CA TRP A 224 23.86 22.74 16.79
C TRP A 224 22.74 23.77 16.60
N ARG A 225 22.31 24.02 15.36
CA ARG A 225 21.21 24.95 15.08
C ARG A 225 19.89 24.49 15.69
N ALA A 226 19.54 23.20 15.57
CA ALA A 226 18.34 22.64 16.20
C ALA A 226 18.40 22.71 17.73
N GLY A 227 19.59 22.50 18.31
CA GLY A 227 19.86 22.69 19.73
C GLY A 227 19.59 24.13 20.18
N LEU A 228 20.16 25.13 19.48
CA LEU A 228 19.90 26.54 19.77
C LEU A 228 18.42 26.92 19.67
N MET A 229 17.70 26.39 18.68
CA MET A 229 16.25 26.58 18.54
C MET A 229 15.50 25.99 19.75
N THR A 230 15.90 24.81 20.21
CA THR A 230 15.35 24.20 21.43
C THR A 230 15.66 25.06 22.67
N SER A 231 16.88 25.58 22.78
CA SER A 231 17.28 26.44 23.92
C SER A 231 16.51 27.75 23.95
N TRP A 232 16.12 28.28 22.79
CA TRP A 232 15.25 29.46 22.69
C TRP A 232 13.88 29.23 23.32
N PHE A 233 13.26 28.06 23.09
CA PHE A 233 12.00 27.70 23.75
C PHE A 233 12.11 27.76 25.28
N TRP A 234 13.17 27.16 25.83
CA TRP A 234 13.40 27.13 27.28
C TRP A 234 13.70 28.51 27.86
N LEU A 235 14.42 29.36 27.13
CA LEU A 235 14.64 30.76 27.50
C LEU A 235 13.30 31.50 27.63
N VAL A 236 12.46 31.46 26.59
CA VAL A 236 11.17 32.16 26.60
C VAL A 236 10.26 31.61 27.68
N GLY A 237 10.20 30.28 27.82
CA GLY A 237 9.43 29.62 28.88
C GLY A 237 9.86 30.05 30.28
N ALA A 238 11.18 30.13 30.54
CA ALA A 238 11.70 30.58 31.83
C ALA A 238 11.31 32.04 32.14
N ILE A 239 11.44 32.95 31.16
CA ILE A 239 11.07 34.36 31.31
C ILE A 239 9.56 34.52 31.58
N VAL A 240 8.72 33.86 30.78
CA VAL A 240 7.25 33.95 30.92
C VAL A 240 6.80 33.38 32.27
N LEU A 241 7.33 32.21 32.67
CA LEU A 241 6.97 31.61 33.96
C LEU A 241 7.49 32.40 35.16
N SER A 242 8.63 33.10 35.05
CA SER A 242 9.15 33.91 36.16
C SER A 242 8.32 35.17 36.41
N ILE A 243 7.76 35.78 35.36
CA ILE A 243 6.93 37.00 35.50
C ILE A 243 5.45 36.69 35.74
N LEU A 244 4.98 35.47 35.43
CA LEU A 244 3.56 35.09 35.50
C LEU A 244 2.91 35.33 36.87
N PRO A 245 3.51 34.93 38.02
CA PRO A 245 2.90 35.18 39.33
C PRO A 245 2.75 36.68 39.64
N ALA A 246 3.77 37.48 39.31
CA ALA A 246 3.75 38.93 39.51
C ALA A 246 2.73 39.61 38.57
N MET A 247 2.67 39.18 37.30
CA MET A 247 1.67 39.68 36.35
C MET A 247 0.23 39.44 36.82
N ILE A 248 -0.05 38.27 37.41
CA ILE A 248 -1.39 37.94 37.89
C ILE A 248 -1.72 38.67 39.18
N LYS A 249 -0.79 38.74 40.14
CA LYS A 249 -1.02 39.40 41.43
C LYS A 249 -1.05 40.93 41.29
N ASP A 250 -0.03 41.50 40.64
CA ASP A 250 0.22 42.94 40.64
C ASP A 250 -0.51 43.68 39.52
N SER A 251 -0.75 43.03 38.37
CA SER A 251 -1.48 43.65 37.24
C SER A 251 -2.96 43.29 37.19
N LEU A 252 -3.32 42.02 37.45
CA LEU A 252 -4.70 41.52 37.31
C LEU A 252 -5.49 41.41 38.62
N GLY A 253 -4.87 41.64 39.78
CA GLY A 253 -5.55 41.50 41.08
C GLY A 253 -5.92 40.05 41.43
N GLY A 254 -5.15 39.07 40.94
CA GLY A 254 -5.41 37.65 41.20
C GLY A 254 -4.84 37.15 42.52
N ASN A 255 -5.52 36.17 43.12
CA ASN A 255 -5.00 35.40 44.24
C ASN A 255 -4.19 34.16 43.75
N GLU A 256 -3.73 33.32 44.67
CA GLU A 256 -2.88 32.15 44.33
C GLU A 256 -3.61 31.09 43.49
N ILE A 257 -4.94 30.99 43.64
CA ILE A 257 -5.78 30.10 42.83
C ILE A 257 -5.81 30.60 41.38
N ALA A 258 -5.88 31.92 41.17
CA ALA A 258 -5.79 32.50 39.82
C ALA A 258 -4.43 32.24 39.17
N VAL A 259 -3.32 32.34 39.92
CA VAL A 259 -1.98 31.97 39.41
C VAL A 259 -1.94 30.51 38.96
N THR A 260 -2.49 29.61 39.77
CA THR A 260 -2.59 28.18 39.46
C THR A 260 -3.44 27.91 38.23
N ALA A 261 -4.56 28.65 38.05
CA ALA A 261 -5.42 28.53 36.88
C ALA A 261 -4.69 28.92 35.57
N TYR A 262 -3.87 29.98 35.58
CA TYR A 262 -3.11 30.38 34.39
C TYR A 262 -1.96 29.42 34.10
N LEU A 263 -1.32 28.87 35.13
CA LEU A 263 -0.36 27.78 34.96
C LEU A 263 -1.04 26.54 34.33
N ALA A 264 -2.29 26.25 34.70
CA ALA A 264 -3.06 25.19 34.09
C ALA A 264 -3.36 25.46 32.61
N VAL A 265 -3.82 26.67 32.28
CA VAL A 265 -4.02 27.11 30.89
C VAL A 265 -2.74 26.95 30.09
N PHE A 266 -1.62 27.47 30.60
CA PHE A 266 -0.32 27.37 29.95
C PHE A 266 0.11 25.91 29.68
N ALA A 267 -0.01 25.03 30.68
CA ALA A 267 0.35 23.62 30.56
C ALA A 267 -0.54 22.85 29.55
N VAL A 268 -1.86 23.05 29.60
CA VAL A 268 -2.81 22.43 28.66
C VAL A 268 -2.56 22.92 27.23
N SER A 269 -2.30 24.22 27.07
CA SER A 269 -1.99 24.82 25.77
C SER A 269 -0.71 24.26 25.15
N ILE A 270 0.35 24.03 25.92
CA ILE A 270 1.56 23.37 25.41
C ILE A 270 1.26 21.92 24.98
N ALA A 271 0.43 21.18 25.72
CA ALA A 271 0.04 19.82 25.35
C ALA A 271 -0.74 19.79 24.02
N ILE A 272 -1.70 20.71 23.84
CA ILE A 272 -2.45 20.86 22.58
C ILE A 272 -1.50 21.22 21.43
N GLY A 273 -0.63 22.22 21.63
CA GLY A 273 0.35 22.62 20.62
C GLY A 273 1.32 21.48 20.26
N SER A 274 1.71 20.67 21.25
CA SER A 274 2.61 19.53 21.04
C SER A 274 1.96 18.45 20.19
N ALA A 275 0.67 18.18 20.40
CA ALA A 275 -0.10 17.24 19.58
C ALA A 275 -0.20 17.71 18.11
N VAL A 276 -0.45 19.00 17.89
CA VAL A 276 -0.51 19.60 16.55
C VAL A 276 0.86 19.58 15.88
N ALA A 277 1.93 19.96 16.58
CA ALA A 277 3.30 19.93 16.07
C ALA A 277 3.76 18.51 15.69
N ALA A 278 3.40 17.51 16.49
CA ALA A 278 3.65 16.10 16.18
C ALA A 278 2.90 15.63 14.94
N TRP A 279 1.65 16.07 14.76
CA TRP A 279 0.86 15.77 13.56
C TRP A 279 1.49 16.39 12.30
N MET A 280 1.92 17.65 12.36
CA MET A 280 2.63 18.31 11.25
C MET A 280 3.97 17.62 10.91
N SER A 281 4.64 17.07 11.92
CA SER A 281 5.96 16.45 11.78
C SER A 281 5.92 14.94 11.59
N GLN A 282 4.73 14.34 11.41
CA GLN A 282 4.60 12.89 11.38
C GLN A 282 5.27 12.29 10.13
N GLY A 283 6.17 11.33 10.31
CA GLY A 283 6.77 10.55 9.21
C GLY A 283 7.95 11.18 8.47
N ARG A 284 8.28 12.46 8.70
CA ARG A 284 9.54 13.08 8.29
C ARG A 284 9.88 14.24 9.21
N MET A 285 11.17 14.45 9.45
CA MET A 285 11.63 15.61 10.20
C MET A 285 11.45 16.88 9.38
N VAL A 286 10.46 17.69 9.76
CA VAL A 286 10.21 19.04 9.22
C VAL A 286 10.51 20.06 10.30
N LEU A 287 11.18 21.15 9.94
CA LEU A 287 11.55 22.21 10.88
C LEU A 287 10.84 23.53 10.60
N LEU A 288 10.15 23.69 9.46
CA LEU A 288 9.35 24.89 9.17
C LEU A 288 8.38 25.32 10.30
N PRO A 289 7.74 24.42 11.08
CA PRO A 289 6.89 24.86 12.19
C PRO A 289 7.63 25.67 13.26
N ALA A 290 8.95 25.51 13.40
CA ALA A 290 9.74 26.21 14.41
C ALA A 290 9.81 27.74 14.21
N PRO A 291 10.27 28.28 13.06
CA PRO A 291 10.24 29.71 12.81
C PRO A 291 8.81 30.27 12.78
N VAL A 292 7.83 29.49 12.30
CA VAL A 292 6.41 29.89 12.32
C VAL A 292 5.89 30.01 13.75
N GLY A 293 6.20 29.04 14.61
CA GLY A 293 5.89 29.05 16.04
C GLY A 293 6.49 30.26 16.73
N THR A 294 7.78 30.52 16.54
CA THR A 294 8.47 31.67 17.14
C THR A 294 7.86 33.02 16.67
N ALA A 295 7.46 33.13 15.40
CA ALA A 295 6.76 34.32 14.89
C ALA A 295 5.37 34.49 15.52
N LEU A 296 4.63 33.39 15.70
CA LEU A 296 3.34 33.41 16.40
C LEU A 296 3.49 33.77 17.88
N MET A 297 4.56 33.33 18.54
CA MET A 297 4.88 33.75 19.92
C MET A 297 5.12 35.27 20.00
N ALA A 298 5.79 35.87 19.02
CA ALA A 298 5.95 37.32 18.95
C ALA A 298 4.59 38.03 18.77
N LEU A 299 3.70 37.49 17.94
CA LEU A 299 2.38 38.07 17.68
C LEU A 299 1.48 38.03 18.93
N PHE A 300 1.34 36.88 19.58
CA PHE A 300 0.58 36.78 20.84
C PHE A 300 1.26 37.53 21.99
N GLY A 301 2.59 37.53 22.04
CA GLY A 301 3.36 38.31 23.01
C GLY A 301 3.16 39.81 22.85
N LEU A 302 3.01 40.31 21.62
CA LEU A 302 2.76 41.74 21.34
C LEU A 302 1.39 42.15 21.89
N HIS A 303 0.39 41.31 21.63
CA HIS A 303 -0.96 41.54 22.12
C HIS A 303 -1.04 41.44 23.65
N LEU A 304 -0.30 40.50 24.26
CA LEU A 304 -0.17 40.37 25.71
C LEU A 304 0.51 41.61 26.33
N ALA A 305 1.65 42.04 25.77
CA ALA A 305 2.40 43.22 26.23
C ALA A 305 1.55 44.49 26.18
N TRP A 306 0.80 44.66 25.08
CA TRP A 306 -0.13 45.78 24.91
C TRP A 306 -1.28 45.75 25.93
N THR A 307 -1.84 44.57 26.17
CA THR A 307 -2.95 44.40 27.11
C THR A 307 -2.50 44.71 28.53
N ILE A 308 -1.35 44.19 28.97
CA ILE A 308 -0.79 44.46 30.31
C ILE A 308 -0.35 45.92 30.45
N GLY A 309 0.28 46.51 29.42
CA GLY A 309 0.77 47.89 29.45
C GLY A 309 -0.33 48.95 29.49
N SER A 310 -1.55 48.62 29.09
CA SER A 310 -2.71 49.54 29.11
C SER A 310 -3.60 49.39 30.35
N MET A 311 -3.28 48.47 31.27
CA MET A 311 -4.07 48.21 32.46
C MET A 311 -3.68 49.10 33.64
N GLN A 312 -4.68 49.44 34.46
CA GLN A 312 -4.45 49.86 35.83
C GLN A 312 -4.55 48.67 36.80
N PRO A 313 -3.78 48.65 37.90
CA PRO A 313 -3.85 47.59 38.90
C PRO A 313 -5.29 47.38 39.40
N SER A 314 -5.81 46.17 39.26
CA SER A 314 -7.16 45.83 39.71
C SER A 314 -7.16 45.39 41.19
N PRO A 315 -8.23 45.67 41.96
CA PRO A 315 -8.35 45.20 43.33
C PRO A 315 -8.37 43.66 43.39
N THR A 316 -7.84 43.09 44.47
CA THR A 316 -7.71 41.64 44.60
C THR A 316 -9.07 40.95 44.61
N ALA A 317 -9.30 40.04 43.66
CA ALA A 317 -10.55 39.30 43.54
C ALA A 317 -10.72 38.26 44.67
N ALA A 318 -11.91 38.19 45.25
CA ALA A 318 -12.22 37.27 46.35
C ALA A 318 -12.36 35.80 45.90
N SER A 319 -12.73 35.56 44.64
CA SER A 319 -12.94 34.22 44.09
C SER A 319 -12.50 34.11 42.63
N LEU A 320 -12.31 32.88 42.14
CA LEU A 320 -11.91 32.62 40.75
C LEU A 320 -12.96 33.08 39.73
N SER A 321 -14.26 32.97 40.07
CA SER A 321 -15.35 33.45 39.22
C SER A 321 -15.35 34.97 39.12
N THR A 322 -15.16 35.68 40.24
CA THR A 322 -15.02 37.15 40.24
C THR A 322 -13.76 37.62 39.54
N PHE A 323 -12.68 36.83 39.57
CA PHE A 323 -11.45 37.12 38.84
C PHE A 323 -11.67 37.05 37.33
N PHE A 324 -12.23 35.95 36.81
CA PHE A 324 -12.48 35.81 35.36
C PHE A 324 -13.62 36.67 34.83
N ALA A 325 -14.46 37.24 35.71
CA ALA A 325 -15.39 38.31 35.37
C ALA A 325 -14.70 39.68 35.20
N GLY A 326 -13.47 39.82 35.70
CA GLY A 326 -12.65 41.03 35.56
C GLY A 326 -12.28 41.30 34.11
N SER A 327 -12.15 42.58 33.76
CA SER A 327 -11.83 43.01 32.40
C SER A 327 -10.48 42.45 31.94
N ASN A 328 -10.42 42.01 30.68
CA ASN A 328 -9.21 41.49 30.01
C ASN A 328 -8.54 40.24 30.62
N THR A 329 -9.03 39.66 31.71
CA THR A 329 -8.47 38.41 32.29
C THR A 329 -8.50 37.25 31.30
N ILE A 330 -9.66 36.97 30.68
CA ILE A 330 -9.80 35.94 29.64
C ILE A 330 -8.90 36.23 28.43
N ARG A 331 -8.76 37.50 28.04
CA ARG A 331 -7.91 37.90 26.91
C ARG A 331 -6.44 37.57 27.16
N VAL A 332 -5.92 37.90 28.36
CA VAL A 332 -4.57 37.52 28.78
C VAL A 332 -4.41 36.00 28.79
N ALA A 333 -5.42 35.24 29.23
CA ALA A 333 -5.38 33.79 29.21
C ALA A 333 -5.31 33.23 27.77
N ILE A 334 -6.04 33.84 26.82
CA ILE A 334 -5.98 33.48 25.39
C ILE A 334 -4.60 33.79 24.81
N ASP A 335 -4.02 34.94 25.11
CA ASP A 335 -2.68 35.30 24.62
C ASP A 335 -1.60 34.37 25.17
N LEU A 336 -1.68 34.07 26.47
CA LEU A 336 -0.79 33.11 27.11
C LEU A 336 -0.95 31.70 26.52
N ALA A 337 -2.18 31.28 26.24
CA ALA A 337 -2.48 30.03 25.56
C ALA A 337 -1.93 29.99 24.12
N GLY A 338 -2.07 31.09 23.37
CA GLY A 338 -1.55 31.26 22.02
C GLY A 338 -0.02 31.19 21.99
N MET A 339 0.66 31.88 22.91
CA MET A 339 2.11 31.79 23.09
C MET A 339 2.55 30.36 23.43
N ALA A 340 1.86 29.68 24.36
CA ALA A 340 2.14 28.31 24.75
C ALA A 340 1.99 27.29 23.61
N ILE A 341 0.90 27.39 22.82
CA ILE A 341 0.69 26.54 21.64
C ILE A 341 1.79 26.79 20.60
N ALA A 342 2.11 28.07 20.34
CA ALA A 342 3.13 28.45 19.39
C ALA A 342 4.54 27.99 19.81
N ALA A 343 4.85 28.03 21.11
CA ALA A 343 6.09 27.53 21.67
C ALA A 343 6.25 26.01 21.46
N ALA A 344 5.15 25.25 21.47
CA ALA A 344 5.19 23.83 21.16
C ALA A 344 5.60 23.53 19.70
N PHE A 345 5.26 24.42 18.76
CA PHE A 345 5.69 24.30 17.35
C PHE A 345 7.20 24.51 17.18
N LEU A 346 7.85 25.16 18.15
CA LEU A 346 9.30 25.29 18.22
C LEU A 346 9.93 24.02 18.82
N VAL A 347 9.55 23.63 20.04
CA VAL A 347 10.28 22.58 20.79
C VAL A 347 10.13 21.17 20.21
N VAL A 348 8.91 20.78 19.79
CA VAL A 348 8.64 19.40 19.35
C VAL A 348 9.44 19.01 18.10
N PRO A 349 9.38 19.75 16.97
CA PRO A 349 10.11 19.37 15.77
C PRO A 349 11.63 19.54 15.92
N THR A 350 12.09 20.58 16.61
CA THR A 350 13.52 20.86 16.76
C THR A 350 14.20 19.81 17.65
N PHE A 351 13.56 19.42 18.74
CA PHE A 351 14.11 18.42 19.63
C PHE A 351 14.03 17.01 19.04
N ALA A 352 12.94 16.69 18.32
CA ALA A 352 12.87 15.46 17.54
C ALA A 352 13.96 15.39 16.45
N ALA A 353 14.36 16.54 15.87
CA ALA A 353 15.45 16.60 14.90
C ALA A 353 16.81 16.34 15.53
N VAL A 354 17.09 16.90 16.71
CA VAL A 354 18.29 16.59 17.50
C VAL A 354 18.42 15.09 17.71
N GLN A 355 17.34 14.42 18.13
CA GLN A 355 17.33 12.97 18.36
C GLN A 355 17.54 12.17 17.06
N ALA A 356 16.82 12.51 16.01
CA ALA A 356 16.82 11.77 14.74
C ALA A 356 18.13 11.91 13.95
N TRP A 357 18.81 13.05 14.06
CA TRP A 357 20.08 13.32 13.39
C TRP A 357 21.29 12.87 14.20
N SER A 358 21.13 12.62 15.51
CA SER A 358 22.20 12.13 16.36
C SER A 358 22.63 10.71 15.97
N PRO A 359 23.93 10.48 15.72
CA PRO A 359 24.48 9.14 15.54
C PRO A 359 24.22 8.29 16.79
N GLU A 360 23.91 7.01 16.59
CA GLU A 360 23.53 6.08 17.66
C GLU A 360 24.59 5.99 18.78
N ALA A 361 25.88 5.94 18.42
CA ALA A 361 27.00 5.82 19.34
C ALA A 361 27.26 7.04 20.26
N ARG A 362 26.60 8.18 20.02
CA ARG A 362 26.75 9.40 20.84
C ARG A 362 25.43 10.12 21.10
N ARG A 363 24.30 9.42 20.93
CA ARG A 363 22.97 10.02 20.98
C ARG A 363 22.66 10.62 22.35
N ALA A 364 22.95 9.90 23.44
CA ALA A 364 22.67 10.42 24.78
C ALA A 364 23.58 11.61 25.12
N ARG A 365 24.85 11.59 24.69
CA ARG A 365 25.76 12.74 24.82
C ARG A 365 25.31 13.98 24.06
N VAL A 366 24.76 13.84 22.86
CA VAL A 366 24.20 14.98 22.11
C VAL A 366 23.00 15.57 22.84
N VAL A 367 22.08 14.73 23.34
CA VAL A 367 20.94 15.18 24.16
C VAL A 367 21.42 15.89 25.44
N ALA A 368 22.45 15.34 26.10
CA ALA A 368 23.07 15.94 27.28
C ALA A 368 23.64 17.33 26.98
N ALA A 369 24.41 17.46 25.91
CA ALA A 369 24.97 18.75 25.47
C ALA A 369 23.87 19.78 25.20
N VAL A 370 22.79 19.41 24.50
CA VAL A 370 21.64 20.30 24.28
C VAL A 370 20.96 20.67 25.59
N SER A 371 20.82 19.73 26.53
CA SER A 371 20.23 20.01 27.84
C SER A 371 21.06 21.01 28.66
N ILE A 372 22.38 20.95 28.55
CA ILE A 372 23.31 21.92 29.18
C ILE A 372 23.11 23.31 28.57
N VAL A 373 23.03 23.42 27.23
CA VAL A 373 22.76 24.70 26.56
C VAL A 373 21.39 25.25 26.96
N ASN A 374 20.36 24.39 27.04
CA ASN A 374 19.03 24.79 27.51
C ASN A 374 19.07 25.37 28.93
N ALA A 375 19.72 24.67 29.87
CA ALA A 375 19.86 25.13 31.25
C ALA A 375 20.66 26.45 31.33
N GLY A 376 21.67 26.62 30.47
CA GLY A 376 22.42 27.87 30.35
C GLY A 376 21.53 29.03 29.89
N PHE A 377 20.71 28.83 28.85
CA PHE A 377 19.75 29.81 28.38
C PHE A 377 18.72 30.19 29.45
N MET A 378 18.15 29.20 30.18
CA MET A 378 17.22 29.47 31.28
C MET A 378 17.88 30.30 32.40
N THR A 379 19.12 29.98 32.76
CA THR A 379 19.87 30.68 33.82
C THR A 379 20.15 32.12 33.43
N VAL A 380 20.64 32.35 32.21
CA VAL A 380 20.88 33.69 31.67
C VAL A 380 19.58 34.49 31.58
N GLY A 381 18.49 33.86 31.12
CA GLY A 381 17.16 34.48 31.06
C GLY A 381 16.66 34.94 32.43
N GLY A 382 16.75 34.08 33.45
CA GLY A 382 16.35 34.42 34.81
C GLY A 382 17.17 35.56 35.42
N ILE A 383 18.51 35.54 35.23
CA ILE A 383 19.40 36.63 35.67
C ILE A 383 19.06 37.93 34.96
N LEU A 384 18.81 37.88 33.65
CA LEU A 384 18.46 39.06 32.86
C LEU A 384 17.13 39.66 33.31
N VAL A 385 16.10 38.85 33.56
CA VAL A 385 14.82 39.33 34.11
C VAL A 385 15.02 39.97 35.47
N ALA A 386 15.77 39.32 36.38
CA ALA A 386 16.04 39.87 37.70
C ALA A 386 16.78 41.22 37.63
N ALA A 387 17.78 41.34 36.76
CA ALA A 387 18.52 42.60 36.56
C ALA A 387 17.63 43.71 35.96
N ILE A 388 16.78 43.37 34.98
CA ILE A 388 15.85 44.33 34.35
C ILE A 388 14.78 44.78 35.35
N GLN A 389 14.26 43.88 36.19
CA GLN A 389 13.32 44.22 37.26
C GLN A 389 13.98 45.08 38.35
N ALA A 390 15.22 44.79 38.72
CA ALA A 390 16.00 45.63 39.65
C ALA A 390 16.25 47.04 39.10
N ALA A 391 16.32 47.20 37.77
CA ALA A 391 16.41 48.49 37.10
C ALA A 391 15.06 49.23 36.98
N GLY A 392 13.97 48.69 37.53
CA GLY A 392 12.65 49.34 37.56
C GLY A 392 11.82 49.23 36.27
N VAL A 393 12.20 48.36 35.34
CA VAL A 393 11.43 48.16 34.10
C VAL A 393 10.15 47.37 34.40
N SER A 394 9.02 47.83 33.85
CA SER A 394 7.72 47.19 34.04
C SER A 394 7.62 45.82 33.35
N ILE A 395 6.70 44.97 33.81
CA ILE A 395 6.41 43.66 33.20
C ILE A 395 6.06 43.82 31.71
N ALA A 396 5.29 44.85 31.35
CA ALA A 396 4.98 45.15 29.95
C ALA A 396 6.26 45.46 29.13
N GLY A 397 7.21 46.20 29.69
CA GLY A 397 8.51 46.46 29.04
C GLY A 397 9.32 45.19 28.78
N ILE A 398 9.33 44.25 29.73
CA ILE A 398 9.96 42.93 29.57
C ILE A 398 9.28 42.14 28.44
N LEU A 399 7.95 42.14 28.38
CA LEU A 399 7.19 41.48 27.33
C LEU A 399 7.45 42.09 25.94
N TYR A 400 7.52 43.41 25.81
CA TYR A 400 7.89 44.06 24.54
C TYR A 400 9.32 43.69 24.09
N GLY A 401 10.27 43.64 25.02
CA GLY A 401 11.62 43.16 24.72
C GLY A 401 11.61 41.72 24.20
N LEU A 402 10.82 40.85 24.83
CA LEU A 402 10.64 39.45 24.43
C LEU A 402 10.00 39.32 23.03
N VAL A 403 9.07 40.21 22.66
CA VAL A 403 8.46 40.26 21.32
C VAL A 403 9.48 40.55 20.24
N VAL A 404 10.30 41.59 20.43
CA VAL A 404 11.36 41.96 19.48
C VAL A 404 12.36 40.81 19.36
N ALA A 405 12.77 40.23 20.48
CA ALA A 405 13.66 39.08 20.51
C ALA A 405 13.10 37.88 19.74
N ASN A 406 11.80 37.55 19.92
CA ASN A 406 11.14 36.47 19.18
C ASN A 406 11.01 36.76 17.68
N ALA A 407 10.73 38.01 17.28
CA ALA A 407 10.65 38.38 15.87
C ALA A 407 12.02 38.22 15.17
N ILE A 408 13.10 38.66 15.81
CA ILE A 408 14.48 38.48 15.31
C ILE A 408 14.84 36.99 15.26
N ALA A 409 14.53 36.24 16.32
CA ALA A 409 14.79 34.80 16.38
C ALA A 409 14.05 34.05 15.27
N ALA A 410 12.78 34.36 15.01
CA ALA A 410 11.99 33.74 13.94
C ALA A 410 12.63 33.97 12.55
N TRP A 411 13.09 35.20 12.28
CA TRP A 411 13.80 35.52 11.04
C TRP A 411 15.13 34.76 10.90
N LEU A 412 15.94 34.72 11.97
CA LEU A 412 17.20 33.96 12.00
C LEU A 412 16.96 32.45 11.81
N MET A 413 15.93 31.91 12.46
CA MET A 413 15.55 30.50 12.34
C MET A 413 15.14 30.15 10.91
N LEU A 414 14.38 31.01 10.23
CA LEU A 414 13.99 30.79 8.83
C LEU A 414 15.18 30.90 7.87
N LYS A 415 16.06 31.89 8.07
CA LYS A 415 17.25 32.12 7.23
C LYS A 415 18.28 31.00 7.33
N PHE A 416 18.46 30.43 8.53
CA PHE A 416 19.44 29.38 8.80
C PHE A 416 18.82 27.99 8.99
N LEU A 417 17.57 27.80 8.52
CA LEU A 417 16.83 26.55 8.65
C LEU A 417 17.63 25.39 8.02
N PRO A 418 17.88 24.29 8.74
CA PRO A 418 18.61 23.14 8.19
C PRO A 418 17.87 22.38 7.08
N THR A 419 16.55 22.57 6.97
CA THR A 419 15.68 21.92 5.97
C THR A 419 15.21 22.94 4.93
N ASN A 420 14.77 22.45 3.76
CA ASN A 420 14.17 23.31 2.73
C ASN A 420 12.73 23.68 3.14
N PRO A 421 12.41 24.97 3.36
CA PRO A 421 11.11 25.40 3.87
C PRO A 421 9.96 25.09 2.91
N PHE A 422 10.18 25.21 1.59
CA PHE A 422 9.15 24.89 0.59
C PHE A 422 8.80 23.40 0.64
N ARG A 423 9.82 22.55 0.74
CA ARG A 423 9.62 21.11 0.83
C ARG A 423 8.94 20.68 2.13
N ASP A 424 9.30 21.29 3.25
CA ASP A 424 8.64 21.06 4.53
C ASP A 424 7.16 21.44 4.45
N PHE A 425 6.84 22.60 3.86
CA PHE A 425 5.47 23.05 3.62
C PHE A 425 4.68 22.05 2.77
N VAL A 426 5.23 21.63 1.62
CA VAL A 426 4.58 20.65 0.75
C VAL A 426 4.38 19.33 1.48
N SER A 427 5.38 18.85 2.23
CA SER A 427 5.25 17.60 3.01
C SER A 427 4.14 17.70 4.05
N ILE A 428 4.03 18.82 4.76
CA ILE A 428 2.94 19.08 5.71
C ILE A 428 1.60 19.03 4.97
N LEU A 429 1.44 19.69 3.82
CA LEU A 429 0.17 19.67 3.07
C LEU A 429 -0.28 18.25 2.68
N PHE A 430 0.62 17.46 2.09
CA PHE A 430 0.28 16.08 1.68
C PHE A 430 -0.05 15.19 2.88
N ARG A 431 0.66 15.35 4.00
CA ARG A 431 0.40 14.55 5.21
C ARG A 431 -0.88 14.97 5.91
N ALA A 432 -1.07 16.27 6.06
CA ALA A 432 -2.21 16.88 6.73
C ALA A 432 -3.53 16.60 6.02
N PHE A 433 -3.58 16.93 4.73
CA PHE A 433 -4.83 16.92 3.97
C PHE A 433 -5.00 15.62 3.17
N LEU A 434 -3.92 15.07 2.62
CA LEU A 434 -3.98 13.88 1.76
C LEU A 434 -3.61 12.59 2.48
N ARG A 435 -3.36 12.64 3.80
CA ARG A 435 -3.03 11.46 4.64
C ARG A 435 -1.96 10.57 3.99
N LEU A 436 -0.90 11.22 3.53
CA LEU A 436 0.21 10.58 2.83
C LEU A 436 0.82 9.43 3.64
N GLU A 437 0.75 8.22 3.09
CA GLU A 437 1.47 7.04 3.57
C GLU A 437 2.58 6.70 2.59
N VAL A 438 3.79 6.47 3.09
CA VAL A 438 4.95 6.07 2.27
C VAL A 438 5.49 4.76 2.81
N GLU A 439 5.53 3.75 1.94
CA GLU A 439 6.08 2.42 2.19
C GLU A 439 7.38 2.24 1.37
N GLY A 440 8.39 1.59 1.95
CA GLY A 440 9.66 1.29 1.25
C GLY A 440 10.66 2.44 1.18
N LEU A 441 10.59 3.45 2.06
CA LEU A 441 11.55 4.57 2.09
C LEU A 441 13.02 4.12 2.19
N ASP A 442 13.30 2.99 2.84
CA ASP A 442 14.67 2.48 2.96
C ASP A 442 15.26 1.99 1.62
N ASN A 443 14.42 1.65 0.64
CA ASN A 443 14.86 1.30 -0.72
C ASN A 443 15.54 2.48 -1.43
N LEU A 444 15.18 3.73 -1.08
CA LEU A 444 15.87 4.91 -1.60
C LEU A 444 17.33 4.97 -1.12
N LYS A 445 17.60 4.57 0.13
CA LYS A 445 18.96 4.51 0.66
C LYS A 445 19.73 3.33 0.06
N ALA A 446 19.07 2.19 -0.11
CA ALA A 446 19.65 1.00 -0.73
C ALA A 446 20.09 1.24 -2.19
N ALA A 447 19.45 2.20 -2.88
CA ALA A 447 19.78 2.55 -4.25
C ALA A 447 21.14 3.26 -4.42
N GLY A 448 21.76 3.73 -3.33
CA GLY A 448 23.08 4.37 -3.34
C GLY A 448 23.05 5.83 -3.83
N LYS A 449 24.18 6.29 -4.38
CA LYS A 449 24.32 7.67 -4.89
C LYS A 449 23.65 7.80 -6.26
N ALA A 450 22.99 8.94 -6.49
CA ALA A 450 22.35 9.29 -7.76
C ALA A 450 21.34 8.25 -8.32
N PRO A 451 20.35 7.79 -7.53
CA PRO A 451 19.32 6.89 -8.04
C PRO A 451 18.39 7.60 -9.04
N ILE A 452 17.84 6.81 -9.97
CA ILE A 452 16.80 7.25 -10.90
C ILE A 452 15.45 6.80 -10.33
N LEU A 453 14.65 7.75 -9.85
CA LEU A 453 13.31 7.48 -9.34
C LEU A 453 12.35 7.45 -10.53
N ALA A 454 11.84 6.26 -10.85
CA ALA A 454 10.88 6.04 -11.92
C ALA A 454 9.46 5.99 -11.35
N LEU A 455 8.70 7.08 -11.50
CA LEU A 455 7.35 7.23 -10.95
C LEU A 455 6.29 7.02 -12.04
N ASN A 456 5.16 6.38 -11.69
CA ASN A 456 3.95 6.53 -12.51
C ASN A 456 3.43 7.98 -12.42
N HIS A 457 2.70 8.43 -13.45
CA HIS A 457 2.22 9.81 -13.50
C HIS A 457 0.69 9.89 -13.60
N VAL A 458 0.03 10.20 -12.49
CA VAL A 458 -1.43 10.21 -12.31
C VAL A 458 -2.04 11.59 -12.09
N SER A 459 -1.27 12.59 -11.67
CA SER A 459 -1.77 13.93 -11.33
C SER A 459 -0.69 15.01 -11.48
N PHE A 460 -1.11 16.28 -11.61
CA PHE A 460 -0.18 17.41 -11.51
C PHE A 460 0.48 17.54 -10.12
N LEU A 461 -0.08 16.86 -9.10
CA LEU A 461 0.46 16.83 -7.74
C LEU A 461 1.64 15.85 -7.56
N ASP A 462 1.94 15.00 -8.55
CA ASP A 462 2.96 13.96 -8.42
C ASP A 462 4.38 14.52 -8.28
N GLY A 463 4.69 15.60 -9.00
CA GLY A 463 5.99 16.29 -8.91
C GLY A 463 6.25 16.87 -7.52
N PRO A 464 5.34 17.72 -6.99
CA PRO A 464 5.40 18.19 -5.60
C PRO A 464 5.45 17.05 -4.57
N LEU A 465 4.72 15.95 -4.78
CA LEU A 465 4.78 14.80 -3.90
C LEU A 465 6.17 14.14 -3.94
N ALA A 466 6.74 13.94 -5.13
CA ALA A 466 8.07 13.34 -5.32
C ALA A 466 9.18 14.14 -4.62
N LEU A 467 9.07 15.48 -4.58
CA LEU A 467 9.98 16.32 -3.78
C LEU A 467 10.01 15.89 -2.31
N THR A 468 8.90 15.39 -1.76
CA THR A 468 8.83 15.01 -0.35
C THR A 468 9.54 13.68 -0.05
N LEU A 469 9.86 12.87 -1.07
CA LEU A 469 10.33 11.49 -0.90
C LEU A 469 11.84 11.36 -0.62
N THR A 470 12.71 12.21 -1.17
CA THR A 470 14.19 12.04 -1.09
C THR A 470 14.85 13.12 -0.27
N ASP A 471 15.70 12.83 0.73
CA ASP A 471 16.31 13.90 1.54
C ASP A 471 17.20 14.89 0.74
N GLU A 472 17.78 14.45 -0.38
CA GLU A 472 18.49 15.29 -1.35
C GLU A 472 17.51 16.00 -2.31
N GLU A 473 17.94 17.12 -2.91
CA GLU A 473 17.16 17.84 -3.93
C GLU A 473 17.33 17.19 -5.31
N PRO A 474 16.34 16.41 -5.80
CA PRO A 474 16.49 15.71 -7.06
C PRO A 474 16.25 16.66 -8.23
N VAL A 475 16.84 16.31 -9.37
CA VAL A 475 16.53 16.98 -10.64
C VAL A 475 15.25 16.36 -11.22
N PHE A 476 14.32 17.19 -11.63
CA PHE A 476 13.07 16.76 -12.27
C PHE A 476 13.19 16.82 -13.79
N ALA A 477 13.04 15.69 -14.44
CA ALA A 477 12.80 15.62 -15.88
C ALA A 477 11.34 16.00 -16.19
N ILE A 478 11.10 17.20 -16.74
CA ILE A 478 9.75 17.71 -17.04
C ILE A 478 9.57 17.91 -18.54
N ASP A 479 8.36 17.70 -19.07
CA ASP A 479 8.02 18.06 -20.44
C ASP A 479 8.25 19.56 -20.73
N TYR A 480 8.80 19.86 -21.92
CA TYR A 480 9.12 21.23 -22.32
C TYR A 480 7.91 22.17 -22.35
N THR A 481 6.75 21.70 -22.82
CA THR A 481 5.53 22.53 -22.94
C THR A 481 4.97 22.85 -21.56
N ILE A 482 4.96 21.87 -20.66
CA ILE A 482 4.53 22.07 -19.27
C ILE A 482 5.45 23.05 -18.55
N ALA A 483 6.76 22.97 -18.78
CA ALA A 483 7.74 23.89 -18.17
C ALA A 483 7.54 25.36 -18.57
N GLN A 484 6.95 25.64 -19.75
CA GLN A 484 6.67 27.00 -20.22
C GLN A 484 5.37 27.58 -19.63
N ALA A 485 4.52 26.77 -19.01
CA ALA A 485 3.25 27.22 -18.47
C ALA A 485 3.46 28.23 -17.32
N TRP A 486 2.67 29.31 -17.30
CA TRP A 486 2.82 30.40 -16.33
C TRP A 486 2.73 29.91 -14.87
N TRP A 487 1.85 28.95 -14.61
CA TRP A 487 1.62 28.37 -13.29
C TRP A 487 2.76 27.45 -12.83
N MET A 488 3.64 27.00 -13.73
CA MET A 488 4.81 26.16 -13.40
C MET A 488 6.05 27.01 -13.03
N LYS A 489 6.08 28.29 -13.40
CA LYS A 489 7.22 29.19 -13.11
C LYS A 489 7.57 29.30 -11.61
N PRO A 490 6.62 29.38 -10.66
CA PRO A 490 6.94 29.36 -9.23
C PRO A 490 7.64 28.07 -8.80
N PHE A 491 7.17 26.92 -9.28
CA PHE A 491 7.77 25.62 -8.97
C PHE A 491 9.20 25.52 -9.51
N MET A 492 9.45 25.99 -10.73
CA MET A 492 10.81 25.98 -11.32
C MET A 492 11.81 26.90 -10.61
N LYS A 493 11.35 27.88 -9.82
CA LYS A 493 12.23 28.69 -8.96
C LYS A 493 12.58 27.99 -7.65
N LEU A 494 11.74 27.05 -7.21
CA LEU A 494 11.83 26.38 -5.91
C LEU A 494 12.33 24.93 -6.00
N ALA A 495 12.35 24.34 -7.20
CA ALA A 495 12.79 22.98 -7.48
C ALA A 495 13.72 22.95 -8.69
N ARG A 496 14.70 22.03 -8.68
CA ARG A 496 15.63 21.80 -9.79
C ARG A 496 14.90 21.08 -10.92
N ALA A 497 14.30 21.81 -11.85
CA ALA A 497 13.60 21.25 -13.01
C ALA A 497 14.43 21.39 -14.30
N LEU A 498 14.50 20.31 -15.09
CA LEU A 498 15.12 20.29 -16.41
C LEU A 498 14.05 19.99 -17.48
N PRO A 499 13.73 20.95 -18.37
CA PRO A 499 12.79 20.72 -19.45
C PRO A 499 13.40 19.80 -20.52
N LEU A 500 12.67 18.74 -20.88
CA LEU A 500 13.04 17.79 -21.92
C LEU A 500 12.24 18.03 -23.18
N ASN A 501 12.95 18.24 -24.29
CA ASN A 501 12.35 18.30 -25.61
C ASN A 501 12.67 16.99 -26.36
N PRO A 502 11.67 16.14 -26.66
CA PRO A 502 11.87 14.89 -27.39
C PRO A 502 12.51 15.07 -28.78
N ALA A 503 12.35 16.23 -29.40
CA ALA A 503 12.95 16.56 -30.70
C ALA A 503 14.44 16.92 -30.61
N LYS A 504 15.00 17.13 -29.42
CA LYS A 504 16.40 17.53 -29.21
C LYS A 504 17.18 16.44 -28.44
N PRO A 505 18.04 15.65 -29.11
CA PRO A 505 18.84 14.58 -28.49
C PRO A 505 19.79 15.04 -27.36
N MET A 506 20.12 16.33 -27.32
CA MET A 506 21.01 16.90 -26.30
C MET A 506 20.43 16.82 -24.88
N SER A 507 19.10 16.76 -24.73
CA SER A 507 18.42 16.68 -23.44
C SER A 507 18.77 15.40 -22.66
N THR A 508 18.85 14.25 -23.33
CA THR A 508 19.27 12.98 -22.71
C THR A 508 20.74 13.00 -22.30
N ARG A 509 21.63 13.65 -23.07
CA ARG A 509 23.04 13.81 -22.69
C ARG A 509 23.21 14.64 -21.42
N THR A 510 22.41 15.69 -21.24
CA THR A 510 22.42 16.50 -20.02
C THR A 510 21.98 15.68 -18.80
N LEU A 511 20.93 14.86 -18.93
CA LEU A 511 20.48 13.97 -17.85
C LEU A 511 21.56 12.96 -17.45
N ILE A 512 22.25 12.36 -18.43
CA ILE A 512 23.38 11.44 -18.16
C ILE A 512 24.47 12.14 -17.35
N LYS A 513 24.85 13.37 -17.71
CA LYS A 513 25.86 14.15 -16.98
C LYS A 513 25.43 14.48 -15.55
N ILE A 514 24.15 14.80 -15.33
CA ILE A 514 23.60 15.11 -13.99
C ILE A 514 23.70 13.89 -13.08
N VAL A 515 23.25 12.74 -13.57
CA VAL A 515 23.31 11.48 -12.80
C VAL A 515 24.76 11.03 -12.57
N GLN A 516 25.65 11.16 -13.56
CA GLN A 516 27.09 10.93 -13.38
C GLN A 516 27.74 11.91 -12.39
N GLY A 517 27.22 13.13 -12.30
CA GLY A 517 27.63 14.15 -11.34
C GLY A 517 27.23 13.86 -9.90
N GLY A 518 26.44 12.81 -9.65
CA GLY A 518 26.03 12.39 -8.31
C GLY A 518 24.63 12.84 -7.89
N ASP A 519 23.89 13.54 -8.77
CA ASP A 519 22.55 14.04 -8.45
C ASP A 519 21.45 12.98 -8.69
N PRO A 520 20.51 12.79 -7.76
CA PRO A 520 19.34 11.95 -7.98
C PRO A 520 18.43 12.54 -9.06
N LEU A 521 17.81 11.66 -9.86
CA LEU A 521 16.94 12.04 -10.97
C LEU A 521 15.52 11.53 -10.75
N VAL A 522 14.54 12.42 -10.73
CA VAL A 522 13.12 12.08 -10.80
C VAL A 522 12.70 12.05 -12.27
N ILE A 523 12.17 10.91 -12.69
CA ILE A 523 11.63 10.74 -14.04
C ILE A 523 10.24 10.13 -13.99
N PHE A 524 9.37 10.63 -14.86
CA PHE A 524 8.07 10.05 -15.17
C PHE A 524 8.21 9.31 -16.50
N PRO A 525 8.41 7.98 -16.52
CA PRO A 525 8.76 7.27 -17.74
C PRO A 525 7.70 7.38 -18.85
N GLU A 526 6.44 7.62 -18.47
CA GLU A 526 5.33 7.84 -19.40
C GLU A 526 5.39 9.20 -20.13
N GLY A 527 6.19 10.15 -19.64
CA GLY A 527 6.37 11.49 -20.22
C GLY A 527 5.13 12.40 -20.20
N ARG A 528 4.01 11.91 -19.67
CA ARG A 528 2.72 12.61 -19.55
C ARG A 528 1.90 12.05 -18.39
N ILE A 529 0.96 12.84 -17.90
CA ILE A 529 -0.08 12.34 -16.98
C ILE A 529 -0.96 11.33 -17.73
N THR A 530 -1.24 10.20 -17.09
CA THR A 530 -2.10 9.14 -17.64
C THR A 530 -3.50 9.68 -17.93
N VAL A 531 -4.09 9.18 -19.01
CA VAL A 531 -5.48 9.44 -19.39
C VAL A 531 -6.35 8.19 -19.38
N THR A 532 -5.74 7.03 -19.15
CA THR A 532 -6.43 5.72 -19.09
C THR A 532 -6.45 5.16 -17.67
N GLY A 533 -5.59 5.64 -16.77
CA GLY A 533 -5.41 5.11 -15.42
C GLY A 533 -4.52 3.86 -15.35
N GLY A 534 -4.29 3.20 -16.49
CA GLY A 534 -3.30 2.14 -16.68
C GLY A 534 -1.93 2.70 -17.07
N LEU A 535 -0.95 1.80 -17.17
CA LEU A 535 0.41 2.11 -17.64
C LEU A 535 0.39 2.45 -19.13
N MET A 536 0.78 3.68 -19.48
CA MET A 536 0.89 4.11 -20.88
C MET A 536 2.28 3.80 -21.47
N LYS A 537 2.55 4.33 -22.66
CA LYS A 537 3.84 4.20 -23.36
C LYS A 537 4.97 4.72 -22.48
N VAL A 538 5.96 3.87 -22.21
CA VAL A 538 7.23 4.26 -21.58
C VAL A 538 8.20 4.77 -22.65
N TYR A 539 8.82 5.92 -22.41
CA TYR A 539 9.79 6.52 -23.33
C TYR A 539 11.21 5.97 -23.11
N ASP A 540 11.84 5.54 -24.20
CA ASP A 540 13.20 4.99 -24.17
C ASP A 540 14.25 5.97 -23.62
N GLY A 541 14.02 7.28 -23.74
CA GLY A 541 14.95 8.30 -23.24
C GLY A 541 15.27 8.15 -21.76
N ALA A 542 14.26 7.79 -20.95
CA ALA A 542 14.43 7.50 -19.53
C ALA A 542 15.29 6.26 -19.29
N ALA A 543 15.01 5.19 -20.05
CA ALA A 543 15.74 3.93 -19.97
C ALA A 543 17.20 4.08 -20.41
N MET A 544 17.47 4.92 -21.41
CA MET A 544 18.82 5.20 -21.89
C MET A 544 19.69 5.90 -20.85
N VAL A 545 19.12 6.75 -20.00
CA VAL A 545 19.89 7.37 -18.90
C VAL A 545 20.35 6.28 -17.94
N ALA A 546 19.44 5.41 -17.48
CA ALA A 546 19.77 4.29 -16.61
C ALA A 546 20.78 3.31 -17.21
N ASP A 547 20.60 2.90 -18.48
CA ASP A 547 21.56 2.02 -19.19
C ASP A 547 22.96 2.64 -19.29
N LYS A 548 23.05 3.95 -19.57
CA LYS A 548 24.35 4.61 -19.79
C LYS A 548 25.08 5.01 -18.53
N THR A 549 24.38 5.33 -17.45
CA THR A 549 25.02 5.68 -16.18
C THR A 549 25.28 4.45 -15.30
N GLY A 550 24.58 3.34 -15.56
CA GLY A 550 24.60 2.16 -14.70
C GLY A 550 23.94 2.40 -13.34
N SER A 551 23.22 3.52 -13.18
CA SER A 551 22.53 3.88 -11.94
C SER A 551 21.35 2.95 -11.67
N MET A 552 21.07 2.74 -10.39
CA MET A 552 19.89 1.99 -9.97
C MET A 552 18.61 2.75 -10.29
N VAL A 553 17.62 2.04 -10.84
CA VAL A 553 16.26 2.54 -11.03
C VAL A 553 15.43 2.14 -9.83
N VAL A 554 14.79 3.11 -9.17
CA VAL A 554 13.87 2.88 -8.04
C VAL A 554 12.45 3.03 -8.55
N PRO A 555 11.67 1.93 -8.65
CA PRO A 555 10.29 2.00 -9.11
C PRO A 555 9.39 2.52 -7.98
N VAL A 556 8.59 3.55 -8.28
CA VAL A 556 7.76 4.22 -7.27
C VAL A 556 6.32 4.34 -7.79
N ARG A 557 5.37 3.77 -7.03
CA ARG A 557 3.94 3.84 -7.31
C ARG A 557 3.29 4.90 -6.44
N ILE A 558 2.64 5.87 -7.07
CA ILE A 558 1.71 6.82 -6.48
C ILE A 558 0.28 6.32 -6.70
N GLU A 559 -0.49 6.24 -5.63
CA GLU A 559 -1.92 5.91 -5.62
C GLU A 559 -2.72 6.96 -4.84
N GLY A 560 -3.98 7.16 -5.21
CA GLY A 560 -4.90 8.12 -4.61
C GLY A 560 -4.94 9.48 -5.30
N LEU A 561 -3.82 9.95 -5.85
CA LEU A 561 -3.76 11.25 -6.55
C LEU A 561 -4.53 11.24 -7.87
N GLU A 562 -4.71 10.08 -8.51
CA GLU A 562 -5.60 9.92 -9.66
C GLU A 562 -7.05 10.34 -9.33
N LYS A 563 -7.46 10.30 -8.06
CA LYS A 563 -8.79 10.70 -7.57
C LYS A 563 -8.86 12.18 -7.19
N SER A 564 -7.77 12.92 -7.32
CA SER A 564 -7.80 14.38 -7.09
C SER A 564 -8.37 15.10 -8.31
N TYR A 565 -8.86 16.32 -8.12
CA TYR A 565 -9.26 17.22 -9.22
C TYR A 565 -8.08 17.70 -10.09
N PHE A 566 -6.85 17.37 -9.70
CA PHE A 566 -5.62 17.65 -10.46
C PHE A 566 -5.22 16.48 -11.38
N SER A 567 -6.02 15.41 -11.43
CA SER A 567 -5.89 14.31 -12.37
C SER A 567 -6.51 14.66 -13.73
N ARG A 568 -6.04 14.01 -14.81
CA ARG A 568 -6.67 14.07 -16.14
C ARG A 568 -7.76 13.02 -16.35
N LEU A 569 -7.96 12.13 -15.38
CA LEU A 569 -8.94 11.05 -15.48
C LEU A 569 -10.37 11.58 -15.28
N SER A 570 -11.29 11.10 -16.12
CA SER A 570 -12.72 11.43 -16.02
C SER A 570 -13.45 10.62 -14.95
N SER A 571 -14.72 10.93 -14.70
CA SER A 571 -15.61 10.17 -13.80
C SER A 571 -15.79 8.70 -14.21
N GLN A 572 -15.60 8.39 -15.50
CA GLN A 572 -15.62 7.01 -16.02
C GLN A 572 -14.38 6.20 -15.63
N HIS A 573 -13.30 6.87 -15.21
CA HIS A 573 -12.06 6.22 -14.80
C HIS A 573 -11.96 6.14 -13.28
N VAL A 574 -12.34 7.20 -12.57
CA VAL A 574 -12.20 7.33 -11.12
C VAL A 574 -13.24 8.30 -10.54
N ARG A 575 -13.61 8.11 -9.27
CA ARG A 575 -14.45 9.07 -8.55
C ARG A 575 -13.59 10.13 -7.85
N HIS A 576 -13.73 11.38 -8.27
CA HIS A 576 -12.95 12.49 -7.71
C HIS A 576 -13.32 12.80 -6.25
N ARG A 577 -12.31 13.25 -5.48
CA ARG A 577 -12.39 13.64 -4.07
C ARG A 577 -11.47 14.84 -3.83
N LEU A 578 -11.84 15.73 -2.91
CA LEU A 578 -11.00 16.88 -2.52
C LEU A 578 -9.72 16.44 -1.79
N PHE A 579 -9.85 15.49 -0.87
CA PHE A 579 -8.78 15.04 0.01
C PHE A 579 -8.60 13.50 -0.04
N PRO A 580 -8.27 12.93 -1.22
CA PRO A 580 -8.04 11.51 -1.33
C PRO A 580 -6.85 11.09 -0.47
N LYS A 581 -6.94 9.90 0.13
CA LYS A 581 -5.79 9.29 0.80
C LYS A 581 -4.74 8.96 -0.27
N VAL A 582 -3.51 9.39 -0.06
CA VAL A 582 -2.38 9.13 -0.97
C VAL A 582 -1.48 8.07 -0.37
N LYS A 583 -1.19 7.04 -1.16
CA LYS A 583 -0.21 6.00 -0.81
C LYS A 583 0.93 6.04 -1.82
N VAL A 584 2.15 6.03 -1.33
CA VAL A 584 3.36 5.90 -2.14
C VAL A 584 4.05 4.59 -1.75
N THR A 585 4.25 3.72 -2.72
CA THR A 585 4.97 2.45 -2.53
C THR A 585 6.26 2.49 -3.33
N ILE A 586 7.39 2.37 -2.65
CA ILE A 586 8.73 2.41 -3.23
C ILE A 586 9.27 0.98 -3.24
N LEU A 587 9.47 0.40 -4.41
CA LEU A 587 10.01 -0.96 -4.56
C LEU A 587 11.54 -0.96 -4.49
N GLU A 588 12.11 -2.16 -4.43
CA GLU A 588 13.55 -2.37 -4.38
C GLU A 588 14.22 -1.79 -5.64
N PRO A 589 15.43 -1.20 -5.49
CA PRO A 589 16.17 -0.68 -6.63
C PRO A 589 16.56 -1.81 -7.59
N VAL A 590 16.36 -1.59 -8.90
CA VAL A 590 16.69 -2.55 -9.96
C VAL A 590 17.70 -1.94 -10.92
N LYS A 591 18.62 -2.78 -11.42
CA LYS A 591 19.53 -2.41 -12.49
C LYS A 591 18.91 -2.84 -13.82
N LEU A 592 18.91 -1.96 -14.82
CA LEU A 592 18.45 -2.34 -16.15
C LEU A 592 19.52 -3.21 -16.83
N GLU A 593 19.17 -4.45 -17.13
CA GLU A 593 20.01 -5.36 -17.91
C GLU A 593 19.67 -5.21 -19.39
N VAL A 594 20.66 -4.80 -20.18
CA VAL A 594 20.54 -4.67 -21.62
C VAL A 594 21.72 -5.40 -22.25
N PRO A 595 21.49 -6.36 -23.16
CA PRO A 595 22.56 -7.16 -23.72
C PRO A 595 23.68 -6.30 -24.34
N PRO A 596 24.96 -6.55 -24.03
CA PRO A 596 26.09 -5.71 -24.43
C PRO A 596 26.30 -5.65 -25.96
N GLU A 597 25.92 -6.71 -26.68
CA GLU A 597 26.02 -6.84 -28.13
C GLU A 597 25.07 -5.91 -28.90
N LEU A 598 23.95 -5.51 -28.29
CA LEU A 598 22.99 -4.63 -28.93
C LEU A 598 23.53 -3.20 -29.03
N LYS A 599 23.45 -2.62 -30.24
CA LYS A 599 23.90 -1.25 -30.56
C LYS A 599 22.78 -0.39 -31.15
N GLY A 600 22.96 0.92 -31.10
CA GLY A 600 22.09 1.90 -31.76
C GLY A 600 20.61 1.79 -31.36
N ARG A 601 19.72 1.65 -32.36
CA ARG A 601 18.27 1.61 -32.18
C ARG A 601 17.80 0.36 -31.43
N GLN A 602 18.43 -0.79 -31.64
CA GLN A 602 18.07 -2.05 -30.99
C GLN A 602 18.34 -1.98 -29.48
N ARG A 603 19.50 -1.45 -29.07
CA ARG A 603 19.83 -1.24 -27.65
C ARG A 603 18.81 -0.33 -26.96
N ARG A 604 18.42 0.75 -27.64
CA ARG A 604 17.42 1.70 -27.13
C ARG A 604 16.06 1.04 -26.92
N ALA A 605 15.60 0.23 -27.87
CA ALA A 605 14.34 -0.50 -27.76
C ALA A 605 14.38 -1.55 -26.64
N ALA A 606 15.50 -2.27 -26.50
CA ALA A 606 15.70 -3.23 -25.42
C ALA A 606 15.66 -2.55 -24.04
N ALA A 607 16.38 -1.44 -23.86
CA ALA A 607 16.34 -0.64 -22.63
C ALA A 607 14.92 -0.14 -22.32
N GLY A 608 14.21 0.38 -23.33
CA GLY A 608 12.81 0.81 -23.19
C GLY A 608 11.88 -0.34 -22.76
N SER A 609 12.03 -1.53 -23.34
CA SER A 609 11.27 -2.72 -22.96
C SER A 609 11.61 -3.19 -21.54
N ALA A 610 12.88 -3.11 -21.12
CA ALA A 610 13.29 -3.44 -19.75
C ALA A 610 12.64 -2.49 -18.74
N LEU A 611 12.69 -1.18 -19.00
CA LEU A 611 12.03 -0.19 -18.13
C LEU A 611 10.50 -0.35 -18.12
N TYR A 612 9.88 -0.67 -19.26
CA TYR A 612 8.46 -1.00 -19.31
C TYR A 612 8.12 -2.20 -18.43
N GLN A 613 8.94 -3.26 -18.46
CA GLN A 613 8.73 -4.44 -17.61
C GLN A 613 8.84 -4.08 -16.12
N VAL A 614 9.81 -3.24 -15.74
CA VAL A 614 9.92 -2.70 -14.38
C VAL A 614 8.66 -1.93 -13.96
N MET A 615 8.12 -1.07 -14.84
CA MET A 615 6.89 -0.32 -14.54
C MET A 615 5.64 -1.20 -14.52
N SER A 616 5.57 -2.23 -15.37
CA SER A 616 4.47 -3.20 -15.40
C SER A 616 4.47 -4.06 -14.13
N ASP A 617 5.65 -4.51 -13.69
CA ASP A 617 5.84 -5.23 -12.43
C ASP A 617 5.51 -4.35 -11.21
N LEU A 618 5.92 -3.08 -11.23
CA LEU A 618 5.52 -2.09 -10.22
C LEU A 618 3.99 -2.01 -10.08
N VAL A 619 3.26 -1.93 -11.20
CA VAL A 619 1.79 -1.89 -11.17
C VAL A 619 1.23 -3.19 -10.61
N PHE A 620 1.78 -4.34 -11.00
CA PHE A 620 1.30 -5.64 -10.52
C PHE A 620 1.56 -5.85 -9.02
N ARG A 621 2.80 -5.67 -8.55
CA ARG A 621 3.21 -5.91 -7.15
C ARG A 621 2.53 -4.98 -6.15
N THR A 622 1.99 -3.85 -6.60
CA THR A 622 1.27 -2.89 -5.75
C THR A 622 -0.24 -3.11 -5.72
N GLN A 623 -0.78 -4.04 -6.52
CA GLN A 623 -2.19 -4.42 -6.44
C GLN A 623 -2.46 -5.29 -5.21
N ASP A 624 -3.60 -5.04 -4.58
CA ASP A 624 -4.06 -5.84 -3.44
C ASP A 624 -4.70 -7.16 -3.90
N ILE A 625 -3.88 -8.23 -3.85
CA ILE A 625 -4.27 -9.62 -4.12
C ILE A 625 -4.53 -10.43 -2.84
N ASN A 626 -4.55 -9.77 -1.67
CA ASN A 626 -4.71 -10.40 -0.35
C ASN A 626 -6.17 -10.38 0.16
N LYS A 627 -7.13 -10.33 -0.78
CA LYS A 627 -8.56 -10.34 -0.51
C LYS A 627 -9.22 -11.55 -1.17
N THR A 628 -10.44 -11.86 -0.75
CA THR A 628 -11.31 -12.75 -1.51
C THR A 628 -11.87 -12.03 -2.74
N VAL A 629 -12.26 -12.79 -3.76
CA VAL A 629 -12.89 -12.25 -4.99
C VAL A 629 -14.10 -11.40 -4.64
N LEU A 630 -15.00 -11.89 -3.78
CA LEU A 630 -16.20 -11.15 -3.38
C LEU A 630 -15.86 -9.86 -2.60
N GLN A 631 -14.88 -9.90 -1.68
CA GLN A 631 -14.44 -8.68 -0.98
C GLN A 631 -13.90 -7.63 -1.94
N LYS A 632 -13.16 -8.05 -2.99
CA LYS A 632 -12.66 -7.11 -4.00
C LYS A 632 -13.81 -6.50 -4.81
N ILE A 633 -14.80 -7.30 -5.23
CA ILE A 633 -16.00 -6.81 -5.93
C ILE A 633 -16.78 -5.82 -5.05
N ILE A 634 -16.95 -6.12 -3.75
CA ILE A 634 -17.61 -5.22 -2.80
C ILE A 634 -16.82 -3.90 -2.67
N ALA A 635 -15.49 -3.95 -2.55
CA ALA A 635 -14.66 -2.76 -2.47
C ALA A 635 -14.79 -1.90 -3.73
N THR A 636 -14.79 -2.52 -4.91
CA THR A 636 -15.03 -1.85 -6.20
C THR A 636 -16.42 -1.22 -6.24
N ALA A 637 -17.46 -1.91 -5.77
CA ALA A 637 -18.82 -1.37 -5.70
C ALA A 637 -18.94 -0.17 -4.75
N GLN A 638 -18.24 -0.17 -3.61
CA GLN A 638 -18.20 0.96 -2.68
C GLN A 638 -17.46 2.17 -3.28
N GLU A 639 -16.40 1.90 -4.05
CA GLU A 639 -15.62 2.94 -4.71
C GLU A 639 -16.38 3.59 -5.87
N ARG A 640 -16.93 2.76 -6.77
CA ARG A 640 -17.66 3.18 -7.98
C ARG A 640 -19.04 3.71 -7.66
N GLY A 641 -19.76 3.02 -6.77
CA GLY A 641 -21.13 3.33 -6.40
C GLY A 641 -22.04 2.12 -6.56
N MET A 642 -22.88 1.85 -5.56
CA MET A 642 -23.80 0.71 -5.54
C MET A 642 -24.92 0.78 -6.59
N LYS A 643 -25.12 1.94 -7.22
CA LYS A 643 -26.13 2.14 -8.26
C LYS A 643 -25.60 1.87 -9.67
N GLU A 644 -24.29 1.78 -9.84
CA GLU A 644 -23.65 1.52 -11.13
C GLU A 644 -24.00 0.13 -11.65
N LEU A 645 -24.09 0.00 -12.97
CA LEU A 645 -24.39 -1.26 -13.66
C LEU A 645 -23.25 -2.27 -13.41
N ALA A 646 -23.59 -3.48 -13.00
CA ALA A 646 -22.63 -4.57 -12.80
C ALA A 646 -22.78 -5.64 -13.88
N VAL A 647 -23.99 -6.16 -14.04
CA VAL A 647 -24.28 -7.25 -14.98
C VAL A 647 -25.60 -7.01 -15.71
N GLN A 648 -25.68 -7.49 -16.94
CA GLN A 648 -26.85 -7.41 -17.80
C GLN A 648 -27.00 -8.72 -18.57
N ASP A 649 -28.23 -9.16 -18.81
CA ASP A 649 -28.54 -10.26 -19.73
C ASP A 649 -29.89 -9.99 -20.44
N PRO A 650 -30.20 -10.66 -21.57
CA PRO A 650 -31.42 -10.39 -22.32
C PRO A 650 -32.72 -10.85 -21.63
N VAL A 651 -32.64 -11.69 -20.59
CA VAL A 651 -33.81 -12.34 -19.96
C VAL A 651 -34.26 -11.59 -18.71
N THR A 652 -33.33 -11.26 -17.83
CA THR A 652 -33.56 -10.64 -16.52
C THR A 652 -33.22 -9.14 -16.53
N GLY A 653 -32.63 -8.62 -17.60
CA GLY A 653 -32.29 -7.21 -17.76
C GLY A 653 -31.03 -6.81 -17.00
N SER A 654 -31.06 -5.64 -16.37
CA SER A 654 -29.89 -5.00 -15.76
C SER A 654 -29.87 -5.08 -14.24
N LEU A 655 -28.74 -5.51 -13.67
CA LEU A 655 -28.46 -5.47 -12.23
C LEU A 655 -27.34 -4.49 -11.92
N SER A 656 -27.60 -3.56 -11.00
CA SER A 656 -26.54 -2.75 -10.41
C SER A 656 -25.70 -3.57 -9.42
N TYR A 657 -24.51 -3.09 -9.05
CA TYR A 657 -23.70 -3.71 -8.00
C TYR A 657 -24.51 -3.94 -6.72
N GLY A 658 -25.30 -2.95 -6.29
CA GLY A 658 -26.14 -3.07 -5.10
C GLY A 658 -27.17 -4.18 -5.21
N LYS A 659 -27.81 -4.37 -6.38
CA LYS A 659 -28.78 -5.46 -6.60
C LYS A 659 -28.07 -6.82 -6.67
N LEU A 660 -26.97 -6.93 -7.40
CA LEU A 660 -26.18 -8.15 -7.53
C LEU A 660 -25.64 -8.62 -6.17
N LEU A 661 -25.02 -7.71 -5.39
CA LEU A 661 -24.48 -8.03 -4.08
C LEU A 661 -25.57 -8.33 -3.05
N THR A 662 -26.76 -7.72 -3.19
CA THR A 662 -27.93 -8.09 -2.37
C THR A 662 -28.37 -9.52 -2.70
N ALA A 663 -28.47 -9.89 -3.98
CA ALA A 663 -28.79 -11.25 -4.39
C ALA A 663 -27.75 -12.26 -3.89
N ALA A 664 -26.46 -11.94 -4.00
CA ALA A 664 -25.37 -12.77 -3.47
C ALA A 664 -25.44 -12.92 -1.95
N ALA A 665 -25.80 -11.86 -1.21
CA ALA A 665 -25.97 -11.94 0.25
C ALA A 665 -27.16 -12.83 0.65
N VAL A 666 -28.30 -12.70 -0.05
CA VAL A 666 -29.49 -13.54 0.19
C VAL A 666 -29.19 -15.01 -0.11
N LEU A 667 -28.60 -15.29 -1.27
CA LEU A 667 -28.23 -16.66 -1.65
C LEU A 667 -27.16 -17.22 -0.70
N GLY A 668 -26.18 -16.40 -0.31
CA GLY A 668 -25.17 -16.80 0.66
C GLY A 668 -25.77 -17.24 2.00
N GLU A 669 -26.74 -16.50 2.53
CA GLU A 669 -27.43 -16.89 3.77
C GLU A 669 -28.21 -18.21 3.61
N LYS A 670 -28.91 -18.42 2.49
CA LYS A 670 -29.61 -19.69 2.24
C LYS A 670 -28.62 -20.86 2.10
N PHE A 671 -27.53 -20.67 1.35
CA PHE A 671 -26.53 -21.72 1.13
C PHE A 671 -25.73 -22.07 2.39
N GLU A 672 -25.43 -21.09 3.23
CA GLU A 672 -24.80 -21.29 4.53
C GLU A 672 -25.65 -22.22 5.41
N HIS A 673 -26.96 -21.95 5.50
CA HIS A 673 -27.87 -22.74 6.33
C HIS A 673 -28.24 -24.11 5.73
N LEU A 674 -28.64 -24.15 4.45
CA LEU A 674 -29.14 -25.38 3.82
C LEU A 674 -28.04 -26.42 3.62
N TYR A 675 -26.78 -25.98 3.43
CA TYR A 675 -25.67 -26.87 3.09
C TYR A 675 -24.52 -26.76 4.09
N ALA A 676 -24.80 -26.50 5.36
CA ALA A 676 -23.78 -26.26 6.41
C ALA A 676 -22.66 -27.33 6.43
N GLY A 677 -22.98 -28.61 6.20
CA GLY A 677 -22.03 -29.73 6.16
C GLY A 677 -21.30 -29.97 4.83
N GLN A 678 -21.48 -29.12 3.82
CA GLN A 678 -20.81 -29.25 2.52
C GLN A 678 -19.82 -28.10 2.28
N GLU A 679 -18.58 -28.44 1.94
CA GLU A 679 -17.56 -27.43 1.60
C GLU A 679 -17.68 -26.96 0.15
N THR A 680 -18.10 -27.85 -0.75
CA THR A 680 -18.15 -27.62 -2.21
C THR A 680 -19.58 -27.77 -2.73
N LEU A 681 -20.01 -26.84 -3.58
CA LEU A 681 -21.30 -26.92 -4.28
C LEU A 681 -21.07 -26.90 -5.79
N GLY A 682 -21.68 -27.84 -6.50
CA GLY A 682 -21.67 -27.88 -7.96
C GLY A 682 -22.54 -26.76 -8.53
N ILE A 683 -22.06 -26.04 -9.54
CA ILE A 683 -22.84 -25.04 -10.28
C ILE A 683 -22.92 -25.48 -11.74
N MET A 684 -24.13 -25.78 -12.21
CA MET A 684 -24.41 -26.17 -13.59
C MET A 684 -25.42 -25.19 -14.21
N LEU A 685 -24.92 -24.02 -14.64
CA LEU A 685 -25.74 -22.91 -15.10
C LEU A 685 -25.13 -22.26 -16.37
N PRO A 686 -25.95 -21.58 -17.21
CA PRO A 686 -25.47 -20.90 -18.40
C PRO A 686 -24.85 -19.54 -18.05
N ASN A 687 -24.37 -18.79 -19.04
CA ASN A 687 -24.03 -17.38 -18.86
C ASN A 687 -25.30 -16.56 -18.65
N ALA A 688 -25.54 -16.10 -17.42
CA ALA A 688 -26.66 -15.25 -17.05
C ALA A 688 -26.38 -14.49 -15.74
N ASN A 689 -27.16 -13.44 -15.46
CA ASN A 689 -27.09 -12.70 -14.22
C ASN A 689 -27.30 -13.59 -12.99
N GLY A 690 -28.26 -14.53 -13.08
CA GLY A 690 -28.55 -15.50 -12.02
C GLY A 690 -27.36 -16.39 -11.68
N SER A 691 -26.57 -16.77 -12.69
CA SER A 691 -25.38 -17.60 -12.53
C SER A 691 -24.25 -16.83 -11.84
N CYS A 692 -24.07 -15.55 -12.18
CA CYS A 692 -23.15 -14.66 -11.48
C CYS A 692 -23.58 -14.46 -10.01
N ALA A 693 -24.86 -14.21 -9.75
CA ALA A 693 -25.38 -14.10 -8.39
C ALA A 693 -25.19 -15.38 -7.57
N THR A 694 -25.38 -16.55 -8.20
CA THR A 694 -25.18 -17.87 -7.57
C THR A 694 -23.71 -18.11 -7.24
N LEU A 695 -22.79 -17.85 -8.19
CA LEU A 695 -21.35 -17.96 -7.99
C LEU A 695 -20.90 -17.12 -6.77
N LEU A 696 -21.32 -15.85 -6.73
CA LEU A 696 -20.99 -14.95 -5.62
C LEU A 696 -21.69 -15.34 -4.32
N GLY A 697 -22.91 -15.89 -4.38
CA GLY A 697 -23.63 -16.41 -3.22
C GLY A 697 -22.93 -17.60 -2.58
N VAL A 698 -22.46 -18.56 -3.37
CA VAL A 698 -21.69 -19.72 -2.89
C VAL A 698 -20.38 -19.24 -2.23
N MET A 699 -19.66 -18.31 -2.85
CA MET A 699 -18.47 -17.70 -2.24
C MET A 699 -18.80 -16.94 -0.94
N SER A 700 -19.93 -16.23 -0.89
CA SER A 700 -20.39 -15.49 0.30
C SER A 700 -20.70 -16.43 1.48
N ALA A 701 -21.26 -17.60 1.20
CA ALA A 701 -21.49 -18.67 2.17
C ALA A 701 -20.20 -19.36 2.66
N GLY A 702 -19.04 -18.93 2.17
CA GLY A 702 -17.75 -19.54 2.48
C GLY A 702 -17.57 -20.92 1.84
N LYS A 703 -18.33 -21.26 0.79
CA LYS A 703 -18.25 -22.54 0.09
C LYS A 703 -17.48 -22.39 -1.23
N VAL A 704 -16.96 -23.50 -1.75
CA VAL A 704 -16.21 -23.52 -3.00
C VAL A 704 -17.15 -23.88 -4.15
N PRO A 705 -17.37 -22.99 -5.13
CA PRO A 705 -18.12 -23.32 -6.34
C PRO A 705 -17.30 -24.26 -7.24
N ALA A 706 -17.83 -25.46 -7.47
CA ALA A 706 -17.33 -26.39 -8.48
C ALA A 706 -18.12 -26.19 -9.77
N MET A 707 -17.48 -25.63 -10.80
CA MET A 707 -18.19 -25.24 -12.02
C MET A 707 -18.32 -26.44 -12.97
N ILE A 708 -19.52 -26.98 -13.08
CA ILE A 708 -19.80 -28.22 -13.83
C ILE A 708 -19.88 -27.92 -15.33
N ASN A 709 -19.05 -28.62 -16.11
CA ASN A 709 -19.14 -28.58 -17.57
C ASN A 709 -20.31 -29.45 -18.05
N PHE A 710 -21.46 -28.81 -18.27
CA PHE A 710 -22.67 -29.48 -18.75
C PHE A 710 -22.56 -30.07 -20.16
N THR A 711 -21.50 -29.78 -20.92
CA THR A 711 -21.27 -30.35 -22.25
C THR A 711 -20.43 -31.65 -22.22
N ALA A 712 -19.93 -32.05 -21.05
CA ALA A 712 -19.04 -33.20 -20.91
C ALA A 712 -19.77 -34.57 -20.92
N GLY A 713 -21.09 -34.59 -20.81
CA GLY A 713 -21.91 -35.81 -20.65
C GLY A 713 -21.96 -36.31 -19.19
N ALA A 714 -22.96 -37.12 -18.87
CA ALA A 714 -23.30 -37.51 -17.49
C ALA A 714 -22.15 -38.22 -16.76
N ALA A 715 -21.47 -39.18 -17.41
CA ALA A 715 -20.36 -39.91 -16.80
C ALA A 715 -19.19 -39.00 -16.37
N ASN A 716 -18.82 -38.05 -17.23
CA ASN A 716 -17.76 -37.08 -16.92
C ASN A 716 -18.18 -36.09 -15.83
N ILE A 717 -19.45 -35.70 -15.80
CA ILE A 717 -20.01 -34.86 -14.74
C ILE A 717 -19.94 -35.61 -13.40
N LEU A 718 -20.33 -36.88 -13.36
CA LEU A 718 -20.26 -37.69 -12.14
C LEU A 718 -18.81 -37.89 -11.68
N SER A 719 -17.88 -38.15 -12.59
CA SER A 719 -16.45 -38.24 -12.27
C SER A 719 -15.90 -36.92 -11.72
N ALA A 720 -16.31 -35.78 -12.28
CA ALA A 720 -15.97 -34.46 -11.77
C ALA A 720 -16.56 -34.20 -10.37
N CYS A 721 -17.83 -34.58 -10.15
CA CYS A 721 -18.47 -34.49 -8.84
C CYS A 721 -17.76 -35.35 -7.80
N GLN A 722 -17.40 -36.59 -8.15
CA GLN A 722 -16.63 -37.48 -7.30
C GLN A 722 -15.28 -36.86 -6.94
N ALA A 723 -14.49 -36.42 -7.94
CA ALA A 723 -13.18 -35.81 -7.73
C ALA A 723 -13.23 -34.63 -6.75
N ALA A 724 -14.24 -33.77 -6.89
CA ALA A 724 -14.42 -32.58 -6.07
C ALA A 724 -15.28 -32.77 -4.81
N GLY A 725 -15.71 -34.01 -4.50
CA GLY A 725 -16.57 -34.27 -3.35
C GLY A 725 -17.93 -33.56 -3.40
N VAL A 726 -18.43 -33.24 -4.60
CA VAL A 726 -19.70 -32.53 -4.81
C VAL A 726 -20.87 -33.49 -4.55
N LYS A 727 -21.67 -33.17 -3.54
CA LYS A 727 -22.91 -33.90 -3.22
C LYS A 727 -24.15 -33.22 -3.81
N THR A 728 -24.09 -31.91 -4.02
CA THR A 728 -25.22 -31.10 -4.47
C THR A 728 -24.84 -30.27 -5.70
N VAL A 729 -25.70 -30.32 -6.73
CA VAL A 729 -25.56 -29.52 -7.97
C VAL A 729 -26.71 -28.55 -8.09
N LEU A 730 -26.38 -27.26 -8.18
CA LEU A 730 -27.30 -26.15 -8.37
C LEU A 730 -27.53 -25.92 -9.87
N THR A 731 -28.79 -25.96 -10.30
CA THR A 731 -29.20 -25.72 -11.70
C THR A 731 -30.58 -25.03 -11.78
N SER A 732 -31.08 -24.73 -12.98
CA SER A 732 -32.42 -24.19 -13.21
C SER A 732 -33.19 -24.98 -14.27
N ARG A 733 -34.51 -25.09 -14.10
CA ARG A 733 -35.38 -25.86 -15.02
C ARG A 733 -35.38 -25.25 -16.41
N ALA A 734 -35.52 -23.92 -16.48
CA ALA A 734 -35.49 -23.17 -17.74
C ALA A 734 -34.20 -23.42 -18.53
N PHE A 735 -33.04 -23.50 -17.86
CA PHE A 735 -31.79 -23.82 -18.53
C PHE A 735 -31.74 -25.26 -19.02
N VAL A 736 -32.12 -26.22 -18.17
CA VAL A 736 -32.11 -27.65 -18.52
C VAL A 736 -33.00 -27.94 -19.72
N GLU A 737 -34.18 -27.31 -19.78
CA GLU A 737 -35.08 -27.42 -20.92
C GLU A 737 -34.49 -26.78 -22.18
N GLN A 738 -34.03 -25.52 -22.09
CA GLN A 738 -33.47 -24.78 -23.22
C GLN A 738 -32.21 -25.45 -23.81
N ALA A 739 -31.36 -26.01 -22.96
CA ALA A 739 -30.12 -26.70 -23.35
C ALA A 739 -30.34 -28.19 -23.63
N LYS A 740 -31.57 -28.71 -23.53
CA LYS A 740 -31.93 -30.12 -23.75
C LYS A 740 -31.12 -31.09 -22.89
N LEU A 741 -30.89 -30.73 -21.63
CA LEU A 741 -30.07 -31.49 -20.68
C LEU A 741 -30.89 -32.48 -19.82
N GLY A 742 -32.19 -32.64 -20.07
CA GLY A 742 -33.08 -33.51 -19.28
C GLY A 742 -32.50 -34.90 -18.98
N PRO A 743 -32.09 -35.68 -20.00
CA PRO A 743 -31.49 -37.01 -19.78
C PRO A 743 -30.20 -36.98 -18.96
N VAL A 744 -29.37 -35.95 -19.15
CA VAL A 744 -28.12 -35.79 -18.39
C VAL A 744 -28.43 -35.52 -16.93
N VAL A 745 -29.38 -34.63 -16.64
CA VAL A 745 -29.79 -34.27 -15.27
C VAL A 745 -30.44 -35.45 -14.55
N GLU A 746 -31.28 -36.22 -15.25
CA GLU A 746 -31.89 -37.43 -14.69
C GLU A 746 -30.83 -38.47 -14.30
N GLU A 747 -29.84 -38.69 -15.16
CA GLU A 747 -28.76 -39.65 -14.90
C GLU A 747 -27.89 -39.23 -13.73
N ILE A 748 -27.41 -37.97 -13.70
CA ILE A 748 -26.58 -37.50 -12.59
C ILE A 748 -27.37 -37.41 -11.27
N GLY A 749 -28.68 -37.13 -11.35
CA GLY A 749 -29.58 -37.03 -10.20
C GLY A 749 -29.76 -38.33 -9.43
N ARG A 750 -29.30 -39.47 -9.98
CA ARG A 750 -29.22 -40.76 -9.27
C ARG A 750 -28.10 -40.80 -8.24
N SER A 751 -27.09 -39.94 -8.36
CA SER A 751 -25.88 -39.96 -7.52
C SER A 751 -25.64 -38.64 -6.76
N VAL A 752 -26.16 -37.52 -7.26
CA VAL A 752 -26.01 -36.19 -6.63
C VAL A 752 -27.37 -35.50 -6.48
N ASP A 753 -27.51 -34.70 -5.43
CA ASP A 753 -28.72 -33.93 -5.18
C ASP A 753 -28.85 -32.77 -6.17
N ILE A 754 -29.92 -32.78 -6.97
CA ILE A 754 -30.22 -31.69 -7.90
C ILE A 754 -31.11 -30.67 -7.21
N VAL A 755 -30.56 -29.46 -7.06
CA VAL A 755 -31.27 -28.33 -6.46
C VAL A 755 -31.65 -27.33 -7.53
N TRP A 756 -32.95 -27.09 -7.64
CA TRP A 756 -33.52 -26.12 -8.56
C TRP A 756 -33.51 -24.73 -7.92
N LEU A 757 -32.76 -23.82 -8.52
CA LEU A 757 -32.72 -22.42 -8.08
C LEU A 757 -34.07 -21.71 -8.22
N ASP A 758 -34.94 -22.21 -9.09
CA ASP A 758 -36.31 -21.73 -9.26
C ASP A 758 -37.13 -21.94 -7.97
N ASP A 759 -36.99 -23.11 -7.34
CA ASP A 759 -37.68 -23.45 -6.08
C ASP A 759 -37.09 -22.65 -4.93
N LEU A 760 -35.75 -22.56 -4.87
CA LEU A 760 -35.08 -21.75 -3.87
C LEU A 760 -35.50 -20.28 -3.95
N ARG A 761 -35.69 -19.74 -5.16
CA ARG A 761 -36.20 -18.38 -5.37
C ARG A 761 -37.59 -18.21 -4.76
N GLY A 762 -38.46 -19.21 -4.85
CA GLY A 762 -39.78 -19.21 -4.23
C GLY A 762 -39.74 -19.10 -2.69
N THR A 763 -38.66 -19.57 -2.06
CA THR A 763 -38.47 -19.48 -0.60
C THR A 763 -37.94 -18.13 -0.10
N ILE A 764 -37.60 -17.19 -1.00
CA ILE A 764 -37.01 -15.90 -0.64
C ILE A 764 -38.10 -14.94 -0.18
N SER A 765 -38.15 -14.69 1.12
CA SER A 765 -39.10 -13.77 1.75
C SER A 765 -38.68 -12.29 1.61
N LEU A 766 -39.60 -11.36 1.92
CA LEU A 766 -39.27 -9.94 2.00
C LEU A 766 -38.22 -9.66 3.10
N LYS A 767 -38.27 -10.40 4.21
CA LYS A 767 -37.30 -10.33 5.30
C LYS A 767 -35.89 -10.68 4.80
N ASP A 768 -35.78 -11.76 4.01
CA ASP A 768 -34.50 -12.17 3.42
C ASP A 768 -33.92 -11.06 2.53
N LYS A 769 -34.76 -10.43 1.70
CA LYS A 769 -34.33 -9.30 0.84
C LYS A 769 -33.84 -8.10 1.64
N LEU A 770 -34.52 -7.74 2.73
CA LEU A 770 -34.12 -6.65 3.63
C LEU A 770 -32.79 -6.96 4.33
N LEU A 771 -32.64 -8.17 4.87
CA LEU A 771 -31.39 -8.63 5.49
C LEU A 771 -30.23 -8.63 4.48
N GLY A 772 -30.45 -9.15 3.27
CA GLY A 772 -29.48 -9.12 2.19
C GLY A 772 -29.06 -7.69 1.82
N LEU A 773 -30.01 -6.74 1.78
CA LEU A 773 -29.74 -5.34 1.48
C LEU A 773 -28.82 -4.70 2.54
N LEU A 774 -29.01 -5.04 3.81
CA LEU A 774 -28.21 -4.58 4.94
C LEU A 774 -26.82 -5.24 4.98
N ARG A 775 -26.71 -6.50 4.53
CA ARG A 775 -25.49 -7.32 4.61
C ARG A 775 -24.63 -7.34 3.34
N LYS A 776 -25.08 -6.73 2.24
CA LYS A 776 -24.37 -6.70 0.93
C LYS A 776 -22.94 -6.14 0.93
N THR A 777 -22.49 -5.52 2.01
CA THR A 777 -21.17 -4.88 2.14
C THR A 777 -20.09 -5.77 2.77
N ALA A 778 -20.42 -7.02 3.10
CA ALA A 778 -19.46 -8.01 3.56
C ALA A 778 -19.84 -9.42 3.09
N PRO A 779 -18.87 -10.32 2.87
CA PRO A 779 -19.16 -11.74 2.69
C PRO A 779 -19.82 -12.29 3.96
N ARG A 780 -20.66 -13.32 3.82
CA ARG A 780 -21.37 -13.88 4.97
C ARG A 780 -20.45 -14.63 5.93
N VAL A 781 -19.57 -15.45 5.35
CA VAL A 781 -18.52 -16.20 6.05
C VAL A 781 -17.16 -15.64 5.65
N PRO A 782 -16.29 -15.24 6.60
CA PRO A 782 -14.97 -14.72 6.29
C PRO A 782 -14.05 -15.83 5.76
N ARG A 783 -13.33 -15.55 4.68
CA ARG A 783 -12.31 -16.42 4.07
C ARG A 783 -11.01 -15.65 3.85
N LYS A 784 -9.89 -16.38 3.75
CA LYS A 784 -8.56 -15.84 3.45
C LYS A 784 -8.32 -15.88 1.94
N ALA A 785 -7.33 -15.11 1.47
CA ALA A 785 -6.97 -15.07 0.06
C ALA A 785 -6.45 -16.42 -0.47
N ASP A 786 -5.79 -17.21 0.38
CA ASP A 786 -5.24 -18.52 0.04
C ASP A 786 -6.26 -19.66 0.12
N ASP A 787 -7.48 -19.40 0.59
CA ASP A 787 -8.54 -20.39 0.59
C ASP A 787 -9.02 -20.64 -0.86
N SER A 788 -9.48 -21.87 -1.15
CA SER A 788 -10.05 -22.26 -2.44
C SER A 788 -11.25 -21.39 -2.80
N ALA A 789 -11.22 -20.82 -4.00
CA ALA A 789 -12.22 -19.91 -4.52
C ALA A 789 -13.12 -20.53 -5.59
N ALA A 790 -12.58 -21.46 -6.40
CA ALA A 790 -13.33 -22.16 -7.43
C ALA A 790 -12.62 -23.45 -7.83
N ILE A 791 -13.41 -24.43 -8.26
CA ILE A 791 -12.92 -25.66 -8.90
C ILE A 791 -13.43 -25.67 -10.34
N LEU A 792 -12.52 -25.82 -11.30
CA LEU A 792 -12.81 -25.87 -12.73
C LEU A 792 -12.34 -27.21 -13.29
N PHE A 793 -13.09 -27.85 -14.18
CA PHE A 793 -12.71 -29.17 -14.69
C PHE A 793 -12.05 -29.11 -16.05
N THR A 794 -10.95 -29.84 -16.21
CA THR A 794 -10.25 -30.02 -17.49
C THR A 794 -10.33 -31.47 -17.95
N SER A 795 -10.58 -31.68 -19.24
CA SER A 795 -10.48 -32.99 -19.88
C SER A 795 -9.00 -33.32 -20.08
N GLY A 796 -8.37 -33.87 -19.04
CA GLY A 796 -7.00 -34.33 -19.13
C GLY A 796 -6.82 -35.37 -20.24
N SER A 797 -5.58 -35.57 -20.68
CA SER A 797 -5.19 -36.61 -21.64
C SER A 797 -5.48 -38.07 -21.20
N GLU A 798 -5.93 -38.26 -19.95
CA GLU A 798 -6.23 -39.54 -19.31
C GLU A 798 -7.72 -39.94 -19.48
N GLY A 799 -8.54 -39.12 -20.13
CA GLY A 799 -9.96 -39.40 -20.40
C GLY A 799 -10.92 -39.01 -19.26
N THR A 800 -10.48 -39.08 -18.00
CA THR A 800 -11.26 -38.61 -16.83
C THR A 800 -11.01 -37.12 -16.53
N PRO A 801 -12.05 -36.33 -16.21
CA PRO A 801 -11.88 -34.92 -15.86
C PRO A 801 -11.12 -34.70 -14.56
N LYS A 802 -10.18 -33.75 -14.55
CA LYS A 802 -9.44 -33.33 -13.35
C LYS A 802 -9.97 -32.00 -12.85
N GLY A 803 -10.15 -31.86 -11.54
CA GLY A 803 -10.54 -30.61 -10.90
C GLY A 803 -9.33 -29.71 -10.67
N VAL A 804 -9.28 -28.54 -11.27
CA VAL A 804 -8.27 -27.50 -11.04
C VAL A 804 -8.73 -26.61 -9.90
N VAL A 805 -7.98 -26.60 -8.79
CA VAL A 805 -8.34 -25.82 -7.60
C VAL A 805 -7.65 -24.46 -7.60
N LEU A 806 -8.44 -23.40 -7.81
CA LEU A 806 -7.97 -22.02 -7.80
C LEU A 806 -8.30 -21.35 -6.47
N THR A 807 -7.31 -20.71 -5.85
CA THR A 807 -7.51 -19.86 -4.67
C THR A 807 -8.00 -18.47 -5.07
N HIS A 808 -8.48 -17.68 -4.10
CA HIS A 808 -8.86 -16.29 -4.37
C HIS A 808 -7.66 -15.47 -4.84
N ARG A 809 -6.49 -15.70 -4.24
CA ARG A 809 -5.22 -15.07 -4.62
C ARG A 809 -4.85 -15.42 -6.06
N ASN A 810 -5.04 -16.66 -6.51
CA ASN A 810 -4.73 -17.04 -7.89
C ASN A 810 -5.53 -16.22 -8.91
N ILE A 811 -6.84 -16.15 -8.71
CA ILE A 811 -7.76 -15.42 -9.59
C ILE A 811 -7.45 -13.92 -9.58
N LEU A 812 -7.26 -13.32 -8.41
CA LEU A 812 -6.97 -11.90 -8.29
C LEU A 812 -5.56 -11.55 -8.81
N ALA A 813 -4.58 -12.43 -8.66
CA ALA A 813 -3.26 -12.26 -9.24
C ALA A 813 -3.32 -12.22 -10.76
N ASN A 814 -4.05 -13.14 -11.41
CA ASN A 814 -4.18 -13.11 -12.86
C ASN A 814 -4.93 -11.87 -13.38
N ALA A 815 -5.94 -11.43 -12.63
CA ALA A 815 -6.65 -10.20 -12.96
C ALA A 815 -5.75 -8.94 -12.79
N ALA A 816 -4.94 -8.89 -11.73
CA ALA A 816 -3.95 -7.82 -11.51
C ALA A 816 -2.86 -7.81 -12.59
N GLN A 817 -2.40 -8.99 -13.00
CA GLN A 817 -1.48 -9.17 -14.13
C GLN A 817 -2.09 -8.56 -15.40
N ALA A 818 -3.33 -8.90 -15.75
CA ALA A 818 -4.01 -8.35 -16.92
C ALA A 818 -4.15 -6.81 -16.84
N ALA A 819 -4.59 -6.29 -15.70
CA ALA A 819 -4.75 -4.85 -15.47
C ALA A 819 -3.43 -4.05 -15.50
N SER A 820 -2.27 -4.70 -15.32
CA SER A 820 -0.96 -4.05 -15.46
C SER A 820 -0.56 -3.79 -16.92
N ARG A 821 -1.23 -4.41 -17.89
CA ARG A 821 -0.90 -4.35 -19.32
C ARG A 821 -2.03 -3.82 -20.21
N ILE A 822 -3.28 -3.98 -19.77
CA ILE A 822 -4.49 -3.53 -20.47
C ILE A 822 -5.26 -2.58 -19.54
N ASP A 823 -5.72 -1.45 -20.08
CA ASP A 823 -6.55 -0.49 -19.37
C ASP A 823 -8.03 -0.91 -19.39
N PHE A 824 -8.53 -1.34 -18.24
CA PHE A 824 -9.97 -1.59 -18.03
C PHE A 824 -10.57 -0.47 -17.19
N HIS A 825 -11.70 0.10 -17.62
CA HIS A 825 -12.38 1.15 -16.85
C HIS A 825 -13.90 1.09 -16.98
N SER A 826 -14.65 1.79 -16.13
CA SER A 826 -16.11 1.66 -16.08
C SER A 826 -16.87 2.28 -17.27
N GLY A 827 -16.15 2.82 -18.25
CA GLY A 827 -16.71 3.20 -19.55
C GLY A 827 -16.69 2.04 -20.56
N ASP A 828 -16.05 0.92 -20.24
CA ASP A 828 -16.12 -0.31 -21.00
C ASP A 828 -17.40 -1.09 -20.73
N LYS A 829 -17.66 -2.08 -21.59
CA LYS A 829 -18.61 -3.16 -21.31
C LYS A 829 -18.10 -4.45 -21.95
N VAL A 830 -17.98 -5.51 -21.15
CA VAL A 830 -17.59 -6.84 -21.64
C VAL A 830 -18.82 -7.57 -22.16
N PHE A 831 -18.77 -8.09 -23.38
CA PHE A 831 -19.73 -9.09 -23.86
C PHE A 831 -19.21 -10.49 -23.55
N ASN A 832 -19.71 -11.11 -22.49
CA ASN A 832 -19.27 -12.43 -22.07
C ASN A 832 -20.16 -13.52 -22.66
N VAL A 833 -19.72 -14.04 -23.79
CA VAL A 833 -20.32 -15.18 -24.49
C VAL A 833 -19.63 -16.51 -24.18
N LEU A 834 -18.49 -16.46 -23.47
CA LEU A 834 -17.70 -17.65 -23.15
C LEU A 834 -18.25 -18.33 -21.89
N PRO A 835 -18.43 -19.67 -21.89
CA PRO A 835 -19.05 -20.35 -20.76
C PRO A 835 -18.35 -20.06 -19.42
N ILE A 836 -19.12 -19.65 -18.42
CA ILE A 836 -18.61 -19.36 -17.08
C ILE A 836 -18.08 -20.59 -16.32
N PHE A 837 -18.34 -21.81 -16.81
CA PHE A 837 -17.70 -23.02 -16.26
C PHE A 837 -16.26 -23.23 -16.75
N HIS A 838 -15.79 -22.39 -17.67
CA HIS A 838 -14.43 -22.38 -18.17
C HIS A 838 -13.68 -21.17 -17.60
N SER A 839 -12.40 -21.32 -17.25
CA SER A 839 -11.56 -20.26 -16.67
C SER A 839 -11.56 -18.96 -17.47
N PHE A 840 -11.59 -19.05 -18.80
CA PHE A 840 -11.64 -17.89 -19.69
C PHE A 840 -12.96 -17.09 -19.55
N GLY A 841 -14.11 -17.76 -19.47
CA GLY A 841 -15.41 -17.10 -19.25
C GLY A 841 -15.64 -16.67 -17.80
N MET A 842 -15.12 -17.43 -16.83
CA MET A 842 -15.22 -17.12 -15.41
C MET A 842 -14.28 -15.98 -15.01
N THR A 843 -12.96 -16.17 -15.13
CA THR A 843 -12.00 -15.19 -14.63
C THR A 843 -11.94 -13.97 -15.53
N ALA A 844 -11.65 -14.12 -16.82
CA ALA A 844 -11.49 -12.97 -17.73
C ALA A 844 -12.85 -12.35 -18.11
N GLY A 845 -13.85 -13.17 -18.41
CA GLY A 845 -15.17 -12.72 -18.83
C GLY A 845 -16.09 -12.22 -17.72
N THR A 846 -15.86 -12.59 -16.45
CA THR A 846 -16.77 -12.26 -15.33
C THR A 846 -16.06 -11.62 -14.14
N VAL A 847 -15.03 -12.25 -13.57
CA VAL A 847 -14.41 -11.74 -12.34
C VAL A 847 -13.59 -10.49 -12.59
N LEU A 848 -12.68 -10.50 -13.58
CA LEU A 848 -11.85 -9.36 -13.98
C LEU A 848 -12.69 -8.09 -14.21
N PRO A 849 -13.77 -8.11 -15.02
CA PRO A 849 -14.58 -6.91 -15.22
C PRO A 849 -15.25 -6.43 -13.93
N LEU A 850 -15.83 -7.33 -13.12
CA LEU A 850 -16.50 -6.94 -11.87
C LEU A 850 -15.54 -6.34 -10.83
N ILE A 851 -14.32 -6.84 -10.71
CA ILE A 851 -13.33 -6.22 -9.81
C ILE A 851 -12.75 -4.91 -10.36
N SER A 852 -12.82 -4.71 -11.68
CA SER A 852 -12.34 -3.49 -12.36
C SER A 852 -13.40 -2.40 -12.47
N GLY A 853 -14.67 -2.72 -12.15
CA GLY A 853 -15.79 -1.79 -12.28
C GLY A 853 -16.39 -1.75 -13.69
N VAL A 854 -16.11 -2.76 -14.53
CA VAL A 854 -16.59 -2.87 -15.91
C VAL A 854 -17.88 -3.69 -15.93
N PRO A 855 -19.00 -3.15 -16.46
CA PRO A 855 -20.22 -3.91 -16.69
C PRO A 855 -20.03 -5.13 -17.59
N VAL A 856 -20.74 -6.23 -17.29
CA VAL A 856 -20.74 -7.46 -18.10
C VAL A 856 -22.12 -7.70 -18.71
N TYR A 857 -22.16 -7.94 -20.02
CA TYR A 857 -23.33 -8.44 -20.72
C TYR A 857 -23.19 -9.94 -20.96
N PHE A 858 -24.06 -10.76 -20.36
CA PHE A 858 -24.05 -12.21 -20.51
C PHE A 858 -24.92 -12.67 -21.67
N TYR A 859 -24.41 -13.65 -22.42
CA TYR A 859 -25.19 -14.38 -23.41
C TYR A 859 -24.87 -15.88 -23.35
N PRO A 860 -25.89 -16.77 -23.35
CA PRO A 860 -25.75 -18.18 -22.94
C PRO A 860 -24.99 -19.07 -23.92
N SER A 861 -24.86 -18.69 -25.20
CA SER A 861 -24.27 -19.55 -26.23
C SER A 861 -23.40 -18.78 -27.22
N PRO A 862 -22.11 -19.15 -27.38
CA PRO A 862 -21.25 -18.57 -28.41
C PRO A 862 -21.56 -19.07 -29.82
N LEU A 863 -22.36 -20.13 -29.96
CA LEU A 863 -22.66 -20.75 -31.26
C LEU A 863 -23.75 -20.02 -32.05
N HIS A 864 -24.41 -19.03 -31.45
CA HIS A 864 -25.46 -18.25 -32.14
C HIS A 864 -24.85 -17.16 -33.01
N TYR A 865 -24.18 -17.56 -34.10
CA TYR A 865 -23.33 -16.69 -34.90
C TYR A 865 -24.03 -15.46 -35.50
N ARG A 866 -25.34 -15.54 -35.78
CA ARG A 866 -26.14 -14.41 -36.27
C ARG A 866 -26.52 -13.41 -35.17
N ILE A 867 -26.92 -13.90 -34.00
CA ILE A 867 -27.49 -13.07 -32.94
C ILE A 867 -26.38 -12.34 -32.15
N VAL A 868 -25.23 -12.98 -31.95
CA VAL A 868 -24.14 -12.41 -31.13
C VAL A 868 -23.63 -11.06 -31.67
N PRO A 869 -23.32 -10.89 -32.96
CA PRO A 869 -22.95 -9.59 -33.53
C PRO A 869 -24.01 -8.49 -33.29
N GLU A 870 -25.29 -8.79 -33.53
CA GLU A 870 -26.40 -7.85 -33.32
C GLU A 870 -26.53 -7.43 -31.85
N LEU A 871 -26.32 -8.37 -30.91
CA LEU A 871 -26.33 -8.06 -29.48
C LEU A 871 -25.10 -7.28 -29.03
N ILE A 872 -23.94 -7.51 -29.62
CA ILE A 872 -22.74 -6.69 -29.36
C ILE A 872 -23.01 -5.24 -29.79
N TYR A 873 -23.63 -5.05 -30.96
CA TYR A 873 -24.07 -3.75 -31.43
C TYR A 873 -25.09 -3.10 -30.47
N GLY A 874 -26.18 -3.82 -30.15
CA GLY A 874 -27.25 -3.30 -29.30
C GLY A 874 -26.84 -3.01 -27.85
N SER A 875 -25.90 -3.81 -27.31
CA SER A 875 -25.39 -3.61 -25.95
C SER A 875 -24.30 -2.54 -25.84
N ASN A 876 -23.73 -2.09 -26.96
CA ASN A 876 -22.53 -1.25 -27.04
C ASN A 876 -21.35 -1.85 -26.25
N ALA A 877 -21.10 -3.14 -26.43
CA ALA A 877 -19.98 -3.79 -25.78
C ALA A 877 -18.65 -3.35 -26.41
N THR A 878 -17.69 -2.99 -25.55
CA THR A 878 -16.37 -2.50 -25.97
C THR A 878 -15.29 -3.59 -25.95
N ILE A 879 -15.56 -4.70 -25.27
CA ILE A 879 -14.62 -5.81 -25.09
C ILE A 879 -15.33 -7.13 -25.42
N ILE A 880 -14.69 -7.95 -26.26
CA ILE A 880 -15.13 -9.31 -26.54
C ILE A 880 -13.99 -10.31 -26.33
N PHE A 881 -14.34 -11.48 -25.82
CA PHE A 881 -13.45 -12.63 -25.70
C PHE A 881 -13.97 -13.75 -26.60
N GLY A 882 -13.08 -14.40 -27.35
CA GLY A 882 -13.46 -15.46 -28.28
C GLY A 882 -12.34 -16.46 -28.57
N THR A 883 -12.66 -17.48 -29.35
CA THR A 883 -11.70 -18.35 -30.00
C THR A 883 -11.70 -18.05 -31.51
N ASP A 884 -10.72 -18.54 -32.27
CA ASP A 884 -10.70 -18.38 -33.74
C ASP A 884 -12.01 -18.84 -34.38
N THR A 885 -12.50 -20.02 -33.97
CA THR A 885 -13.74 -20.64 -34.43
C THR A 885 -14.94 -19.73 -34.22
N PHE A 886 -15.08 -19.14 -33.03
CA PHE A 886 -16.20 -18.25 -32.75
C PHE A 886 -16.10 -16.93 -33.51
N LEU A 887 -14.92 -16.32 -33.51
CA LEU A 887 -14.68 -15.05 -34.21
C LEU A 887 -14.89 -15.21 -35.73
N ALA A 888 -14.36 -16.28 -36.32
CA ALA A 888 -14.59 -16.60 -37.73
C ALA A 888 -16.08 -16.86 -38.02
N GLY A 889 -16.78 -17.56 -37.12
CA GLY A 889 -18.23 -17.76 -37.20
C GLY A 889 -19.01 -16.44 -37.22
N TYR A 890 -18.72 -15.54 -36.26
CA TYR A 890 -19.33 -14.21 -36.21
C TYR A 890 -19.02 -13.37 -37.44
N ALA A 891 -17.78 -13.40 -37.92
CA ALA A 891 -17.35 -12.59 -39.06
C ALA A 891 -18.10 -12.92 -40.36
N ARG A 892 -18.53 -14.18 -40.53
CA ARG A 892 -19.32 -14.62 -41.70
C ARG A 892 -20.68 -13.95 -41.78
N THR A 893 -21.33 -13.72 -40.64
CA THR A 893 -22.71 -13.21 -40.57
C THR A 893 -22.81 -11.74 -40.17
N ALA A 894 -21.82 -11.22 -39.44
CA ALA A 894 -21.82 -9.85 -38.93
C ALA A 894 -21.81 -8.81 -40.05
N HIS A 895 -22.59 -7.75 -39.88
CA HIS A 895 -22.48 -6.53 -40.67
C HIS A 895 -21.19 -5.78 -40.27
N PRO A 896 -20.49 -5.08 -41.19
CA PRO A 896 -19.28 -4.32 -40.89
C PRO A 896 -19.39 -3.35 -39.69
N TYR A 897 -20.61 -2.88 -39.40
CA TYR A 897 -20.89 -1.95 -38.32
C TYR A 897 -21.21 -2.58 -36.95
N ASP A 898 -21.41 -3.90 -36.88
CA ASP A 898 -21.85 -4.58 -35.64
C ASP A 898 -20.83 -4.41 -34.50
N PHE A 899 -19.53 -4.38 -34.84
CA PHE A 899 -18.45 -4.25 -33.87
C PHE A 899 -17.93 -2.83 -33.68
N ARG A 900 -18.66 -1.79 -34.11
CA ARG A 900 -18.21 -0.38 -34.10
C ARG A 900 -17.76 0.15 -32.73
N SER A 901 -18.26 -0.43 -31.63
CA SER A 901 -17.94 -0.01 -30.26
C SER A 901 -16.81 -0.83 -29.63
N VAL A 902 -16.46 -1.96 -30.23
CA VAL A 902 -15.43 -2.86 -29.74
C VAL A 902 -14.07 -2.19 -29.90
N ARG A 903 -13.33 -2.02 -28.81
CA ARG A 903 -11.93 -1.58 -28.83
C ARG A 903 -10.95 -2.71 -28.56
N TYR A 904 -11.39 -3.77 -27.85
CA TYR A 904 -10.57 -4.95 -27.57
C TYR A 904 -11.27 -6.24 -28.00
N CYS A 905 -10.63 -6.97 -28.91
CA CYS A 905 -10.99 -8.32 -29.32
C CYS A 905 -9.88 -9.27 -28.89
N PHE A 906 -10.10 -9.98 -27.78
CA PHE A 906 -9.15 -10.96 -27.26
C PHE A 906 -9.49 -12.35 -27.78
N ALA A 907 -8.49 -13.04 -28.32
CA ALA A 907 -8.63 -14.42 -28.76
C ALA A 907 -7.69 -15.34 -27.99
N GLY A 908 -8.15 -16.54 -27.66
CA GLY A 908 -7.33 -17.54 -27.01
C GLY A 908 -7.94 -18.93 -27.09
N ALA A 909 -7.36 -19.86 -26.33
CA ALA A 909 -7.74 -21.27 -26.24
C ALA A 909 -7.48 -22.12 -27.52
N GLU A 910 -7.30 -21.50 -28.68
CA GLU A 910 -6.79 -22.09 -29.92
C GLU A 910 -6.01 -21.04 -30.74
N PRO A 911 -5.12 -21.46 -31.65
CA PRO A 911 -4.38 -20.54 -32.52
C PRO A 911 -5.31 -19.73 -33.44
N VAL A 912 -5.03 -18.44 -33.59
CA VAL A 912 -5.82 -17.57 -34.48
C VAL A 912 -5.31 -17.66 -35.92
N LYS A 913 -6.19 -18.03 -36.85
CA LYS A 913 -5.84 -18.15 -38.28
C LYS A 913 -5.58 -16.78 -38.90
N ALA A 914 -4.65 -16.74 -39.86
CA ALA A 914 -4.34 -15.53 -40.61
C ALA A 914 -5.59 -14.95 -41.29
N ALA A 915 -6.43 -15.80 -41.89
CA ALA A 915 -7.68 -15.39 -42.52
C ALA A 915 -8.62 -14.65 -41.55
N THR A 916 -8.79 -15.16 -40.33
CA THR A 916 -9.61 -14.51 -39.30
C THR A 916 -9.04 -13.14 -38.92
N ARG A 917 -7.71 -13.03 -38.78
CA ARG A 917 -7.04 -11.75 -38.49
C ARG A 917 -7.25 -10.73 -39.61
N THR A 918 -7.08 -11.14 -40.87
CA THR A 918 -7.29 -10.29 -42.04
C THR A 918 -8.74 -9.81 -42.11
N ILE A 919 -9.71 -10.71 -41.97
CA ILE A 919 -11.14 -10.35 -42.01
C ILE A 919 -11.47 -9.34 -40.90
N TYR A 920 -11.01 -9.56 -39.68
CA TYR A 920 -11.30 -8.61 -38.58
C TYR A 920 -10.66 -7.24 -38.79
N MET A 921 -9.44 -7.20 -39.33
CA MET A 921 -8.75 -5.96 -39.64
C MET A 921 -9.43 -5.21 -40.79
N GLU A 922 -9.71 -5.88 -41.90
CA GLU A 922 -10.21 -5.25 -43.13
C GLU A 922 -11.71 -4.93 -43.05
N LYS A 923 -12.53 -5.86 -42.55
CA LYS A 923 -13.99 -5.70 -42.50
C LYS A 923 -14.46 -4.82 -41.34
N PHE A 924 -13.79 -4.92 -40.18
CA PHE A 924 -14.24 -4.26 -38.94
C PHE A 924 -13.26 -3.22 -38.40
N GLY A 925 -12.03 -3.11 -38.94
CA GLY A 925 -11.00 -2.23 -38.39
C GLY A 925 -10.45 -2.69 -37.03
N LEU A 926 -10.63 -3.97 -36.69
CA LEU A 926 -10.31 -4.51 -35.37
C LEU A 926 -9.11 -5.44 -35.40
N ARG A 927 -8.16 -5.16 -34.51
CA ARG A 927 -7.02 -6.05 -34.28
C ARG A 927 -7.37 -7.11 -33.24
N ILE A 928 -7.18 -8.38 -33.61
CA ILE A 928 -7.27 -9.52 -32.68
C ILE A 928 -5.98 -9.59 -31.84
N LEU A 929 -6.16 -9.51 -30.52
CA LEU A 929 -5.12 -9.66 -29.52
C LEU A 929 -5.11 -11.12 -29.04
N GLU A 930 -4.23 -11.93 -29.64
CA GLU A 930 -4.09 -13.34 -29.28
C GLU A 930 -3.35 -13.49 -27.94
N GLY A 931 -3.85 -14.37 -27.09
CA GLY A 931 -3.25 -14.72 -25.81
C GLY A 931 -3.26 -16.22 -25.55
N TYR A 932 -2.37 -16.65 -24.68
CA TYR A 932 -2.21 -18.03 -24.25
C TYR A 932 -2.52 -18.17 -22.78
N GLY A 933 -3.19 -19.26 -22.44
CA GLY A 933 -3.59 -19.55 -21.09
C GLY A 933 -4.12 -20.96 -20.91
N VAL A 934 -4.04 -21.43 -19.66
CA VAL A 934 -4.53 -22.72 -19.19
C VAL A 934 -5.32 -22.49 -17.90
N THR A 935 -6.27 -23.36 -17.60
CA THR A 935 -7.12 -23.21 -16.40
C THR A 935 -6.28 -23.14 -15.13
N GLU A 936 -5.19 -23.90 -15.11
CA GLU A 936 -4.20 -24.01 -14.05
C GLU A 936 -3.43 -22.71 -13.77
N ALA A 937 -3.53 -21.70 -14.63
CA ALA A 937 -2.90 -20.38 -14.48
C ALA A 937 -3.92 -19.22 -14.39
N ALA A 938 -5.18 -19.55 -14.18
CA ALA A 938 -6.29 -18.66 -13.86
C ALA A 938 -6.73 -17.52 -14.85
N PRO A 939 -6.70 -17.61 -16.20
CA PRO A 939 -5.96 -18.51 -17.08
C PRO A 939 -4.75 -17.91 -17.79
N VAL A 940 -4.58 -16.58 -17.81
CA VAL A 940 -3.71 -15.89 -18.78
C VAL A 940 -2.24 -16.05 -18.42
N ILE A 941 -1.45 -16.71 -19.29
CA ILE A 941 0.01 -16.83 -19.15
C ILE A 941 0.74 -15.76 -19.97
N ALA A 942 0.26 -15.50 -21.18
CA ALA A 942 0.85 -14.53 -22.10
C ALA A 942 -0.22 -13.87 -22.97
N ILE A 943 0.02 -12.63 -23.39
CA ILE A 943 -0.96 -11.90 -24.21
C ILE A 943 -0.28 -10.88 -25.14
N ASN A 944 -0.79 -10.78 -26.36
CA ASN A 944 -0.53 -9.63 -27.22
C ASN A 944 -1.31 -8.42 -26.70
N THR A 945 -0.65 -7.28 -26.59
CA THR A 945 -1.27 -6.03 -26.14
C THR A 945 -1.29 -5.02 -27.28
N PRO A 946 -2.06 -3.92 -27.15
CA PRO A 946 -2.02 -2.88 -28.16
C PRO A 946 -0.61 -2.32 -28.43
N MET A 947 0.24 -2.34 -27.40
CA MET A 947 1.63 -1.86 -27.43
C MET A 947 2.62 -2.91 -27.92
N TYR A 948 2.42 -4.19 -27.54
CA TYR A 948 3.29 -5.31 -27.90
C TYR A 948 2.47 -6.40 -28.57
N ASN A 949 2.39 -6.35 -29.89
CA ASN A 949 1.63 -7.29 -30.71
C ASN A 949 2.48 -7.85 -31.85
N LYS A 950 2.57 -9.18 -31.94
CA LYS A 950 3.25 -9.89 -33.02
C LYS A 950 2.38 -11.04 -33.52
N SER A 951 1.98 -10.99 -34.79
CA SER A 951 1.21 -12.07 -35.43
C SER A 951 1.98 -13.40 -35.40
N GLY A 952 1.28 -14.51 -35.16
CA GLY A 952 1.91 -15.83 -34.99
C GLY A 952 2.59 -16.04 -33.63
N SER A 953 2.47 -15.07 -32.72
CA SER A 953 2.85 -15.21 -31.31
C SER A 953 1.61 -15.06 -30.43
N VAL A 954 1.69 -15.59 -29.21
CA VAL A 954 0.68 -15.41 -28.16
C VAL A 954 1.03 -14.25 -27.22
N GLY A 955 1.99 -13.42 -27.62
CA GLY A 955 2.46 -12.27 -26.86
C GLY A 955 3.54 -12.61 -25.84
N LYS A 956 3.68 -11.77 -24.82
CA LYS A 956 4.72 -11.89 -23.78
C LYS A 956 4.15 -12.42 -22.48
N ILE A 957 4.96 -13.14 -21.70
CA ILE A 957 4.57 -13.66 -20.39
C ILE A 957 4.09 -12.54 -19.45
N MET A 958 3.08 -12.81 -18.63
CA MET A 958 2.53 -11.85 -17.66
C MET A 958 3.52 -11.51 -16.53
N PRO A 959 3.45 -10.31 -15.92
CA PRO A 959 4.34 -9.94 -14.82
C PRO A 959 4.13 -10.82 -13.57
N GLY A 960 5.17 -10.97 -12.76
CA GLY A 960 5.15 -11.86 -11.58
C GLY A 960 5.09 -13.35 -11.90
N MET A 961 5.25 -13.76 -13.17
CA MET A 961 5.40 -15.17 -13.56
C MET A 961 6.85 -15.49 -13.91
N GLU A 962 7.26 -16.69 -13.53
CA GLU A 962 8.49 -17.33 -13.96
C GLU A 962 8.17 -18.42 -14.99
N TYR A 963 9.07 -18.64 -15.94
CA TYR A 963 8.98 -19.76 -16.88
C TYR A 963 10.31 -20.48 -17.02
N ARG A 964 10.22 -21.76 -17.36
CA ARG A 964 11.36 -22.62 -17.71
C ARG A 964 11.00 -23.44 -18.94
N LEU A 965 11.97 -23.65 -19.82
CA LEU A 965 11.82 -24.51 -20.99
C LEU A 965 12.69 -25.76 -20.81
N ASP A 966 12.05 -26.92 -20.71
CA ASP A 966 12.77 -28.19 -20.64
C ASP A 966 12.97 -28.74 -22.07
N PRO A 967 14.19 -29.18 -22.45
CA PRO A 967 14.43 -29.75 -23.78
C PRO A 967 13.53 -30.94 -24.09
N VAL A 968 13.07 -31.04 -25.34
CA VAL A 968 12.24 -32.16 -25.82
C VAL A 968 13.02 -32.94 -26.88
N PRO A 969 13.26 -34.26 -26.71
CA PRO A 969 13.98 -35.06 -27.70
C PRO A 969 13.31 -34.97 -29.09
N GLY A 970 14.11 -34.69 -30.14
CA GLY A 970 13.62 -34.54 -31.52
C GLY A 970 13.05 -33.15 -31.86
N VAL A 971 13.13 -32.17 -30.95
CA VAL A 971 12.78 -30.77 -31.23
C VAL A 971 14.05 -29.92 -31.09
N GLU A 972 14.61 -29.45 -32.21
CA GLU A 972 15.84 -28.64 -32.21
C GLU A 972 15.61 -27.21 -31.68
N GLU A 973 14.46 -26.60 -32.03
CA GLU A 973 14.10 -25.24 -31.60
C GLU A 973 12.89 -25.24 -30.63
N GLY A 974 13.13 -24.84 -29.39
CA GLY A 974 12.11 -24.67 -28.35
C GLY A 974 12.13 -25.75 -27.28
N GLY A 975 11.24 -25.62 -26.30
CA GLY A 975 11.17 -26.54 -25.17
C GLY A 975 9.79 -26.62 -24.55
N ARG A 976 9.59 -27.64 -23.71
CA ARG A 976 8.36 -27.85 -22.96
C ARG A 976 8.23 -26.79 -21.89
N LEU A 977 7.11 -26.07 -21.88
CA LEU A 977 6.89 -24.93 -21.03
C LEU A 977 6.45 -25.34 -19.63
N PHE A 978 7.22 -24.89 -18.63
CA PHE A 978 6.85 -24.91 -17.22
C PHE A 978 6.65 -23.49 -16.73
N VAL A 979 5.61 -23.26 -15.95
CA VAL A 979 5.29 -21.94 -15.38
C VAL A 979 5.12 -22.00 -13.87
N ARG A 980 5.52 -20.91 -13.21
CA ARG A 980 5.31 -20.70 -11.77
C ARG A 980 4.92 -19.24 -11.53
N GLY A 981 4.02 -19.00 -10.59
CA GLY A 981 3.60 -17.64 -10.26
C GLY A 981 2.39 -17.63 -9.32
N PRO A 982 2.00 -16.45 -8.81
CA PRO A 982 0.90 -16.32 -7.86
C PRO A 982 -0.47 -16.66 -8.46
N ASN A 983 -0.59 -16.69 -9.79
CA ASN A 983 -1.79 -17.09 -10.53
C ASN A 983 -1.89 -18.61 -10.78
N VAL A 984 -0.84 -19.39 -10.47
CA VAL A 984 -0.84 -20.84 -10.66
C VAL A 984 -1.64 -21.53 -9.56
N MET A 985 -2.47 -22.50 -9.95
CA MET A 985 -3.38 -23.25 -9.09
C MET A 985 -2.72 -23.87 -7.85
N SER A 986 -3.54 -24.19 -6.85
CA SER A 986 -3.08 -24.91 -5.65
C SER A 986 -2.78 -26.39 -5.91
N GLY A 987 -3.50 -27.03 -6.84
CA GLY A 987 -3.34 -28.43 -7.16
C GLY A 987 -4.52 -29.02 -7.93
N TYR A 988 -4.44 -30.31 -8.22
CA TYR A 988 -5.50 -31.08 -8.88
C TYR A 988 -6.35 -31.87 -7.87
N LEU A 989 -7.61 -32.09 -8.23
CA LEU A 989 -8.53 -33.05 -7.60
C LEU A 989 -8.81 -34.16 -8.62
N ARG A 990 -8.82 -35.40 -8.15
CA ARG A 990 -9.02 -36.57 -9.00
C ARG A 990 -10.04 -37.54 -8.42
N ALA A 991 -10.70 -38.28 -9.31
CA ALA A 991 -11.71 -39.26 -8.90
C ALA A 991 -11.10 -40.43 -8.13
N GLU A 992 -9.82 -40.75 -8.37
CA GLU A 992 -9.09 -41.82 -7.67
C GLU A 992 -8.76 -41.45 -6.21
N ASN A 993 -8.67 -40.15 -5.90
CA ASN A 993 -8.44 -39.63 -4.56
C ASN A 993 -9.38 -38.45 -4.24
N PRO A 994 -10.69 -38.71 -4.09
CA PRO A 994 -11.73 -37.68 -3.95
C PRO A 994 -11.46 -36.67 -2.85
N GLY A 995 -11.60 -35.38 -3.15
CA GLY A 995 -11.53 -34.29 -2.17
C GLY A 995 -10.12 -33.95 -1.66
N VAL A 996 -9.09 -34.69 -2.08
CA VAL A 996 -7.70 -34.43 -1.66
C VAL A 996 -6.95 -33.67 -2.77
N ILE A 997 -6.48 -32.47 -2.44
CA ILE A 997 -5.73 -31.62 -3.38
C ILE A 997 -4.32 -32.20 -3.56
N GLU A 998 -3.98 -32.56 -4.79
CA GLU A 998 -2.64 -32.97 -5.22
C GLU A 998 -1.82 -31.73 -5.58
N PRO A 999 -0.87 -31.27 -4.74
CA PRO A 999 -0.10 -30.07 -5.00
C PRO A 999 0.89 -30.25 -6.16
N LEU A 1000 1.30 -29.14 -6.75
CA LEU A 1000 2.33 -29.12 -7.77
C LEU A 1000 3.72 -29.42 -7.20
N LYS A 1001 4.53 -30.17 -7.95
CA LYS A 1001 5.93 -30.42 -7.59
C LYS A 1001 6.74 -29.12 -7.67
N ASP A 1002 7.35 -28.72 -6.57
CA ASP A 1002 8.17 -27.49 -6.44
C ASP A 1002 7.46 -26.19 -6.90
N GLY A 1003 6.11 -26.21 -6.92
CA GLY A 1003 5.28 -25.10 -7.40
C GLY A 1003 5.28 -24.88 -8.92
N TRP A 1004 5.92 -25.76 -9.71
CA TRP A 1004 5.95 -25.65 -11.17
C TRP A 1004 4.77 -26.40 -11.81
N HIS A 1005 4.05 -25.71 -12.70
CA HIS A 1005 3.03 -26.32 -13.53
C HIS A 1005 3.59 -26.64 -14.92
N ASP A 1006 3.49 -27.90 -15.32
CA ASP A 1006 3.76 -28.40 -16.67
C ASP A 1006 2.57 -28.13 -17.57
N THR A 1007 2.69 -27.22 -18.53
CA THR A 1007 1.57 -26.88 -19.41
C THR A 1007 1.31 -27.95 -20.48
N GLY A 1008 2.26 -28.87 -20.70
CA GLY A 1008 2.23 -29.86 -21.77
C GLY A 1008 2.44 -29.29 -23.19
N ASP A 1009 2.65 -27.97 -23.32
CA ASP A 1009 2.85 -27.28 -24.58
C ASP A 1009 4.35 -27.04 -24.84
N ILE A 1010 4.76 -27.14 -26.10
CA ILE A 1010 6.12 -26.85 -26.58
C ILE A 1010 6.11 -25.45 -27.20
N VAL A 1011 7.03 -24.61 -26.75
CA VAL A 1011 7.09 -23.20 -27.16
C VAL A 1011 8.51 -22.76 -27.49
N THR A 1012 8.60 -21.69 -28.27
CA THR A 1012 9.82 -20.90 -28.49
C THR A 1012 9.63 -19.51 -27.93
N VAL A 1013 10.67 -18.92 -27.34
CA VAL A 1013 10.68 -17.52 -26.87
C VAL A 1013 11.77 -16.78 -27.64
N ASP A 1014 11.42 -15.67 -28.29
CA ASP A 1014 12.39 -14.85 -29.03
C ASP A 1014 13.12 -13.84 -28.13
N ASP A 1015 14.14 -13.16 -28.67
CA ASP A 1015 14.94 -12.16 -27.95
C ASP A 1015 14.12 -10.96 -27.43
N ALA A 1016 12.94 -10.73 -28.02
CA ALA A 1016 12.01 -9.69 -27.58
C ALA A 1016 11.02 -10.19 -26.51
N GLY A 1017 11.07 -11.48 -26.15
CA GLY A 1017 10.22 -12.13 -25.15
C GLY A 1017 8.84 -12.55 -25.66
N PHE A 1018 8.63 -12.62 -26.98
CA PHE A 1018 7.39 -13.16 -27.55
C PHE A 1018 7.41 -14.68 -27.58
N ILE A 1019 6.29 -15.27 -27.19
CA ILE A 1019 6.09 -16.72 -27.13
C ILE A 1019 5.34 -17.18 -28.38
N SER A 1020 5.85 -18.22 -29.05
CA SER A 1020 5.14 -18.92 -30.12
C SER A 1020 4.95 -20.38 -29.75
N ILE A 1021 3.71 -20.88 -29.89
CA ILE A 1021 3.34 -22.26 -29.58
C ILE A 1021 3.68 -23.13 -30.80
N ARG A 1022 4.46 -24.19 -30.61
CA ARG A 1022 4.83 -25.15 -31.66
C ARG A 1022 3.93 -26.38 -31.70
N GLY A 1023 3.32 -26.73 -30.57
CA GLY A 1023 2.35 -27.81 -30.46
C GLY A 1023 2.26 -28.35 -29.04
N ARG A 1024 1.42 -29.36 -28.82
CA ARG A 1024 1.36 -30.12 -27.57
C ARG A 1024 2.30 -31.30 -27.65
N ALA A 1025 3.06 -31.59 -26.58
CA ALA A 1025 3.98 -32.72 -26.55
C ALA A 1025 3.29 -34.06 -26.90
N LYS A 1026 2.03 -34.26 -26.47
CA LYS A 1026 1.22 -35.45 -26.78
C LYS A 1026 0.61 -35.49 -28.19
N ARG A 1027 0.75 -34.41 -28.96
CA ARG A 1027 0.27 -34.24 -30.34
C ARG A 1027 1.43 -34.23 -31.33
N PHE A 1028 2.50 -34.92 -30.97
CA PHE A 1028 3.56 -35.32 -31.89
C PHE A 1028 3.45 -36.83 -32.10
N ALA A 1029 3.49 -37.24 -33.36
CA ALA A 1029 3.63 -38.64 -33.72
C ALA A 1029 5.11 -39.00 -33.72
N LYS A 1030 5.47 -40.16 -33.15
CA LYS A 1030 6.82 -40.68 -33.23
C LYS A 1030 6.92 -41.67 -34.38
N ILE A 1031 7.33 -41.20 -35.55
CA ILE A 1031 7.35 -41.98 -36.79
C ILE A 1031 8.79 -42.21 -37.19
N GLY A 1032 9.26 -43.45 -37.08
CA GLY A 1032 10.62 -43.81 -37.45
C GLY A 1032 11.71 -43.13 -36.62
N GLY A 1033 11.39 -42.76 -35.37
CA GLY A 1033 12.31 -42.05 -34.46
C GLY A 1033 12.18 -40.53 -34.47
N GLU A 1034 11.56 -39.96 -35.52
CA GLU A 1034 11.32 -38.51 -35.67
C GLU A 1034 9.99 -38.08 -35.04
N MET A 1035 9.97 -36.88 -34.46
CA MET A 1035 8.78 -36.30 -33.84
C MET A 1035 8.04 -35.40 -34.84
N ILE A 1036 6.92 -35.88 -35.37
CA ILE A 1036 6.12 -35.19 -36.37
C ILE A 1036 4.93 -34.47 -35.71
N SER A 1037 4.87 -33.15 -35.83
CA SER A 1037 3.76 -32.35 -35.30
C SER A 1037 2.46 -32.62 -36.07
N LEU A 1038 1.43 -33.16 -35.39
CA LEU A 1038 0.12 -33.38 -35.98
C LEU A 1038 -0.54 -32.07 -36.42
N ALA A 1039 -0.34 -31.00 -35.65
CA ALA A 1039 -0.88 -29.68 -35.96
C ALA A 1039 -0.26 -29.07 -37.23
N ALA A 1040 1.02 -29.36 -37.51
CA ALA A 1040 1.66 -28.90 -38.75
C ALA A 1040 1.05 -29.59 -39.98
N VAL A 1041 0.72 -30.89 -39.86
CA VAL A 1041 0.04 -31.64 -40.92
C VAL A 1041 -1.40 -31.13 -41.13
N GLU A 1042 -2.11 -30.80 -40.05
CA GLU A 1042 -3.44 -30.18 -40.11
C GLU A 1042 -3.41 -28.78 -40.73
N ALA A 1043 -2.37 -27.99 -40.48
CA ALA A 1043 -2.19 -26.67 -41.09
C ALA A 1043 -2.02 -26.79 -42.61
N LEU A 1044 -1.17 -27.71 -43.07
CA LEU A 1044 -1.03 -28.01 -44.51
C LEU A 1044 -2.35 -28.48 -45.12
N ALA A 1045 -3.12 -29.30 -44.41
CA ALA A 1045 -4.44 -29.76 -44.87
C ALA A 1045 -5.43 -28.58 -45.00
N GLY A 1046 -5.42 -27.66 -44.03
CA GLY A 1046 -6.27 -26.47 -44.04
C GLY A 1046 -5.90 -25.46 -45.13
N GLU A 1047 -4.64 -25.43 -45.57
CA GLU A 1047 -4.19 -24.63 -46.71
C GLU A 1047 -4.55 -25.25 -48.05
N LEU A 1048 -4.44 -26.58 -48.17
CA LEU A 1048 -4.81 -27.32 -49.38
C LEU A 1048 -6.33 -27.30 -49.59
N TRP A 1049 -7.10 -27.69 -48.58
CA TRP A 1049 -8.56 -27.77 -48.65
C TRP A 1049 -9.22 -26.63 -47.87
N LYS A 1050 -9.01 -25.41 -48.37
CA LYS A 1050 -9.50 -24.18 -47.73
C LYS A 1050 -11.01 -24.26 -47.44
N GLY A 1051 -11.36 -23.97 -46.19
CA GLY A 1051 -12.76 -23.93 -45.75
C GLY A 1051 -13.33 -25.26 -45.27
N SER A 1052 -12.60 -26.37 -45.38
CA SER A 1052 -13.01 -27.68 -44.88
C SER A 1052 -12.24 -28.04 -43.60
N PRO A 1053 -12.92 -28.37 -42.48
CA PRO A 1053 -12.26 -28.88 -41.28
C PRO A 1053 -11.45 -30.15 -41.56
N ALA A 1054 -10.25 -30.23 -40.99
CA ALA A 1054 -9.38 -31.39 -41.10
C ALA A 1054 -8.66 -31.63 -39.75
N ALA A 1055 -8.46 -32.90 -39.39
CA ALA A 1055 -7.82 -33.32 -38.15
C ALA A 1055 -6.98 -34.58 -38.37
N VAL A 1056 -5.83 -34.68 -37.70
CA VAL A 1056 -4.93 -35.84 -37.81
C VAL A 1056 -4.91 -36.62 -36.50
N ALA A 1057 -4.98 -37.94 -36.61
CA ALA A 1057 -4.77 -38.87 -35.51
C ALA A 1057 -3.58 -39.80 -35.79
N THR A 1058 -2.96 -40.27 -34.70
CA THR A 1058 -1.94 -41.33 -34.75
C THR A 1058 -2.58 -42.69 -34.54
N VAL A 1059 -2.13 -43.65 -35.34
CA VAL A 1059 -2.50 -45.06 -35.20
C VAL A 1059 -1.21 -45.89 -35.14
N PRO A 1060 -1.12 -46.93 -34.28
CA PRO A 1060 0.05 -47.80 -34.25
C PRO A 1060 0.40 -48.38 -35.62
N ASP A 1061 1.69 -48.44 -35.94
CA ASP A 1061 2.23 -49.02 -37.17
C ASP A 1061 3.39 -49.97 -36.84
N ALA A 1062 3.31 -51.22 -37.32
CA ALA A 1062 4.28 -52.26 -36.99
C ALA A 1062 5.71 -51.99 -37.50
N ARG A 1063 5.89 -51.10 -38.49
CA ARG A 1063 7.20 -50.80 -39.09
C ARG A 1063 7.78 -49.48 -38.60
N LYS A 1064 6.94 -48.45 -38.44
CA LYS A 1064 7.37 -47.08 -38.12
C LYS A 1064 7.06 -46.68 -36.67
N GLY A 1065 6.48 -47.57 -35.87
CA GLY A 1065 5.96 -47.28 -34.53
C GLY A 1065 4.55 -46.69 -34.61
N GLU A 1066 4.41 -45.56 -35.29
CA GLU A 1066 3.14 -44.89 -35.54
C GLU A 1066 2.98 -44.50 -37.01
N LYS A 1067 1.73 -44.38 -37.47
CA LYS A 1067 1.35 -43.78 -38.76
C LYS A 1067 0.26 -42.72 -38.56
N LEU A 1068 0.20 -41.77 -39.50
CA LEU A 1068 -0.78 -40.68 -39.49
C LEU A 1068 -2.00 -41.03 -40.34
N ILE A 1069 -3.20 -40.75 -39.82
CA ILE A 1069 -4.46 -40.77 -40.57
C ILE A 1069 -5.08 -39.38 -40.49
N LEU A 1070 -5.30 -38.76 -41.65
CA LEU A 1070 -5.95 -37.46 -41.78
C LEU A 1070 -7.44 -37.66 -42.08
N ILE A 1071 -8.29 -37.03 -41.29
CA ILE A 1071 -9.74 -37.02 -41.47
C ILE A 1071 -10.16 -35.61 -41.89
N THR A 1072 -11.02 -35.48 -42.90
CA THR A 1072 -11.43 -34.17 -43.45
C THR A 1072 -12.87 -34.17 -43.94
N GLU A 1073 -13.52 -33.00 -43.88
CA GLU A 1073 -14.83 -32.74 -44.51
C GLU A 1073 -14.70 -32.35 -46.01
N ALA A 1074 -13.48 -32.23 -46.52
CA ALA A 1074 -13.22 -31.82 -47.90
C ALA A 1074 -13.71 -32.88 -48.91
N PRO A 1075 -14.64 -32.54 -49.82
CA PRO A 1075 -15.12 -33.49 -50.82
C PRO A 1075 -13.98 -33.89 -51.77
N ASN A 1076 -13.88 -35.18 -52.09
CA ASN A 1076 -12.87 -35.76 -52.98
C ASN A 1076 -11.40 -35.59 -52.52
N ALA A 1077 -11.15 -35.30 -51.24
CA ALA A 1077 -9.79 -35.18 -50.73
C ALA A 1077 -9.01 -36.50 -50.86
N THR A 1078 -7.90 -36.48 -51.62
CA THR A 1078 -7.04 -37.66 -51.76
C THR A 1078 -5.69 -37.48 -51.08
N ARG A 1079 -5.05 -38.60 -50.75
CA ARG A 1079 -3.67 -38.62 -50.27
C ARG A 1079 -2.69 -38.09 -51.32
N ALA A 1080 -2.96 -38.33 -52.61
CA ALA A 1080 -2.09 -37.88 -53.70
C ALA A 1080 -2.03 -36.35 -53.76
N ASP A 1081 -3.19 -35.68 -53.61
CA ASP A 1081 -3.27 -34.22 -53.56
C ASP A 1081 -2.50 -33.65 -52.37
N PHE A 1082 -2.67 -34.27 -51.19
CA PHE A 1082 -1.94 -33.87 -50.00
C PHE A 1082 -0.43 -34.04 -50.17
N LEU A 1083 0.03 -35.18 -50.70
CA LEU A 1083 1.45 -35.46 -50.93
C LEU A 1083 2.07 -34.43 -51.88
N ALA A 1084 1.41 -34.12 -53.00
CA ALA A 1084 1.89 -33.14 -53.97
C ALA A 1084 2.01 -31.75 -53.34
N PHE A 1085 0.98 -31.33 -52.59
CA PHE A 1085 0.96 -30.04 -51.91
C PHE A 1085 2.00 -29.94 -50.79
N ALA A 1086 2.11 -30.96 -49.94
CA ALA A 1086 3.05 -31.00 -48.83
C ALA A 1086 4.51 -30.92 -49.32
N LYS A 1087 4.84 -31.65 -50.39
CA LYS A 1087 6.18 -31.57 -51.03
C LYS A 1087 6.46 -30.20 -51.62
N ALA A 1088 5.50 -29.61 -52.32
CA ALA A 1088 5.64 -28.26 -52.88
C ALA A 1088 5.88 -27.19 -51.80
N ASN A 1089 5.41 -27.42 -50.56
CA ASN A 1089 5.59 -26.53 -49.41
C ASN A 1089 6.74 -26.97 -48.47
N GLY A 1090 7.64 -27.84 -48.94
CA GLY A 1090 8.86 -28.21 -48.20
C GLY A 1090 8.64 -29.12 -46.99
N ALA A 1091 7.51 -29.81 -46.89
CA ALA A 1091 7.25 -30.75 -45.81
C ALA A 1091 8.06 -32.05 -45.97
N MET A 1092 8.49 -32.65 -44.86
CA MET A 1092 9.19 -33.94 -44.87
C MET A 1092 8.27 -35.07 -45.33
N ASP A 1093 8.82 -36.12 -45.96
CA ASP A 1093 8.03 -37.29 -46.40
C ASP A 1093 7.29 -37.97 -45.23
N LEU A 1094 7.82 -37.89 -44.01
CA LEU A 1094 7.21 -38.43 -42.79
C LEU A 1094 5.98 -37.61 -42.32
N MET A 1095 5.78 -36.38 -42.81
CA MET A 1095 4.61 -35.55 -42.52
C MET A 1095 3.39 -35.93 -43.36
N VAL A 1096 3.57 -36.72 -44.42
CA VAL A 1096 2.48 -37.11 -45.31
C VAL A 1096 1.65 -38.21 -44.64
N PRO A 1097 0.33 -38.02 -44.45
CA PRO A 1097 -0.55 -39.04 -43.90
C PRO A 1097 -0.45 -40.36 -44.67
N ALA A 1098 -0.50 -41.48 -43.94
CA ALA A 1098 -0.60 -42.80 -44.56
C ALA A 1098 -1.96 -42.96 -45.28
N GLU A 1099 -3.01 -42.34 -44.73
CA GLU A 1099 -4.37 -42.36 -45.25
C GLU A 1099 -5.03 -40.99 -45.11
N VAL A 1100 -5.86 -40.61 -46.08
CA VAL A 1100 -6.77 -39.45 -46.02
C VAL A 1100 -8.20 -40.00 -46.11
N ARG A 1101 -9.04 -39.68 -45.13
CA ARG A 1101 -10.43 -40.17 -45.03
C ARG A 1101 -11.41 -39.00 -45.05
N VAL A 1102 -12.35 -39.03 -45.98
CA VAL A 1102 -13.43 -38.04 -46.06
C VAL A 1102 -14.56 -38.45 -45.13
N VAL A 1103 -15.00 -37.54 -44.26
CA VAL A 1103 -16.10 -37.75 -43.31
C VAL A 1103 -17.19 -36.69 -43.45
N PRO A 1104 -18.46 -36.98 -43.10
CA PRO A 1104 -19.54 -35.99 -43.17
C PRO A 1104 -19.34 -34.82 -42.20
N LYS A 1105 -18.68 -35.06 -41.06
CA LYS A 1105 -18.42 -34.06 -40.02
C LYS A 1105 -17.24 -34.45 -39.15
N VAL A 1106 -16.31 -33.53 -38.92
CA VAL A 1106 -15.22 -33.69 -37.96
C VAL A 1106 -15.74 -33.45 -36.53
N PRO A 1107 -15.46 -34.35 -35.55
CA PRO A 1107 -15.89 -34.19 -34.16
C PRO A 1107 -15.42 -32.88 -33.50
N VAL A 1108 -16.32 -32.20 -32.78
CA VAL A 1108 -16.04 -30.97 -32.02
C VAL A 1108 -16.70 -30.99 -30.63
N LEU A 1109 -16.06 -30.38 -29.63
CA LEU A 1109 -16.55 -30.19 -28.27
C LEU A 1109 -17.56 -29.04 -28.18
N GLY A 1110 -18.35 -28.98 -27.09
CA GLY A 1110 -19.30 -27.88 -26.82
C GLY A 1110 -18.64 -26.49 -26.67
N SER A 1111 -17.33 -26.45 -26.46
CA SER A 1111 -16.52 -25.23 -26.49
C SER A 1111 -16.09 -24.79 -27.90
N GLY A 1112 -16.51 -25.49 -28.95
CA GLY A 1112 -16.15 -25.23 -30.36
C GLY A 1112 -14.80 -25.82 -30.83
N LYS A 1113 -14.05 -26.50 -29.96
CA LYS A 1113 -12.74 -27.10 -30.30
C LYS A 1113 -12.88 -28.47 -30.96
N LEU A 1114 -11.89 -28.90 -31.74
CA LEU A 1114 -11.81 -30.28 -32.24
C LEU A 1114 -11.80 -31.29 -31.08
N ASP A 1115 -12.64 -32.32 -31.18
CA ASP A 1115 -12.63 -33.46 -30.26
C ASP A 1115 -11.64 -34.52 -30.76
N PHE A 1116 -10.37 -34.37 -30.39
CA PHE A 1116 -9.31 -35.29 -30.81
C PHE A 1116 -9.51 -36.73 -30.32
N ALA A 1117 -10.22 -36.93 -29.21
CA ALA A 1117 -10.56 -38.28 -28.76
C ALA A 1117 -11.57 -38.93 -29.72
N GLY A 1118 -12.60 -38.18 -30.10
CA GLY A 1118 -13.53 -38.57 -31.17
C GLY A 1118 -12.82 -38.83 -32.51
N VAL A 1119 -11.94 -37.92 -32.96
CA VAL A 1119 -11.14 -38.09 -34.19
C VAL A 1119 -10.28 -39.35 -34.13
N THR A 1120 -9.67 -39.66 -32.99
CA THR A 1120 -8.85 -40.86 -32.81
C THR A 1120 -9.67 -42.15 -32.89
N ARG A 1121 -10.87 -42.18 -32.28
CA ARG A 1121 -11.81 -43.31 -32.40
C ARG A 1121 -12.23 -43.55 -33.85
N MET A 1122 -12.58 -42.49 -34.58
CA MET A 1122 -12.90 -42.56 -36.02
C MET A 1122 -11.71 -43.04 -36.86
N ALA A 1123 -10.48 -42.60 -36.55
CA ALA A 1123 -9.29 -43.05 -37.25
C ALA A 1123 -9.00 -44.55 -37.03
N ARG A 1124 -9.32 -45.08 -35.84
CA ARG A 1124 -9.18 -46.50 -35.50
C ARG A 1124 -10.30 -47.40 -36.02
N GLY A 1125 -11.39 -46.82 -36.54
CA GLY A 1125 -12.55 -47.57 -37.03
C GLY A 1125 -13.50 -48.04 -35.91
N GLU A 1126 -13.44 -47.40 -34.75
CA GLU A 1126 -14.28 -47.71 -33.57
C GLU A 1126 -15.68 -47.04 -33.66
N GLU A 1127 -15.92 -46.18 -34.66
CA GLU A 1127 -17.21 -45.57 -35.02
C GLU A 1127 -17.46 -45.74 -36.53
N GLU A 1128 -18.70 -46.07 -36.94
CA GLU A 1128 -19.05 -46.31 -38.35
C GLU A 1128 -18.83 -45.07 -39.24
N LEU A 1129 -17.93 -45.22 -40.21
CA LEU A 1129 -17.79 -44.30 -41.34
C LEU A 1129 -18.95 -44.52 -42.32
N LYS A 1130 -20.07 -43.81 -42.15
CA LYS A 1130 -21.13 -43.81 -43.17
C LYS A 1130 -20.70 -43.01 -44.39
N VAL A 1131 -20.00 -43.69 -45.31
CA VAL A 1131 -19.75 -43.24 -46.68
C VAL A 1131 -20.94 -43.71 -47.53
N LYS A 1132 -21.72 -42.78 -48.09
CA LYS A 1132 -22.59 -43.11 -49.24
C LYS A 1132 -21.75 -43.01 -50.51
N ALA A 1133 -21.64 -44.12 -51.22
CA ALA A 1133 -21.11 -44.20 -52.57
C ALA A 1133 -22.14 -43.70 -53.60
N ALA A 1134 -21.60 -43.16 -54.70
CA ALA A 1134 -22.23 -42.57 -55.90
C ALA A 1134 -22.88 -41.19 -55.73
#